data_AF-A0A1H8AWV1-F1
#
_entry.id   AF-A0A1H8AWV1-F1
#
_cell.length_a   1.000
_cell.length_b   1.000
_cell.length_c   1.000
_cell.angle_alpha   90.00
_cell.angle_beta   90.00
_cell.angle_gamma   90.00
#
_symmetry.space_group_name_H-M   'P 1'
#
loop_
_entity.id
_entity.type
_entity.pdbx_description
1 polymer ?
#
loop_
_entity_poly.entity_id
_entity_poly.type
_entity_poly.pdbx_seq_one_letter_code
_entity_poly.pdbx_strand_id
1 'polypeptide(L)'
;MSSTNTESNLDDTSNRAKEEFISFNPELIDFYNKMLIKIGKNINTVSRKKALKILNKEIEEKKIEDEIADDDLEKVKFIAALCILRDLLELKWDIIMDNETIKLAKPDLNQNKDDLRQQLQRERNIQLKKDSIRKFINKMEKDKEYNGERISIKNIIGDKDILASRIKEIKSKDSDEEQYNLAREAIKPYLQLVDKSRCSYTGYRLRDIWRYFRYTWSLPYKQTPGRNRFYLIRDASQPCHPVIGISALGNVVLNLSKRDNYIGWTLDAIKDMLSGKKNNNEKEVEGDKGKVEKKSKKILNLFNEFIKKAIDDVYIDDLIEENIIREKDVIKPKEEIVKRLSNLNKELRKNQLDNEKTTGDIDWEVEAKTSLFKKKRVRELARLLEARMLIQRLLDKFSLKLDQLNQDGDKARKVLKELINYKDGKVINIALEANRKQKIGSNIMEIIVCGAIPPYNHLLGGKLVSLLTCSPFIVQDYKEKYSNQVSRIASKMKGEEVVRDSRLAYLGTTSLYGVGSSQYNRLKMPVGDENHLEFKELGKTEGYTSVYFADDTTKYISKAVEIIDGGRRVNNIFGEGTSPRMRLLKIGLTALGIKNDFLKQENKRIIYGIELASNAREFLRGETDELNYFYSLDGNIKEQTQEFIEFWRKRWFLKRIYTVNIIDRLESFDKDLLLVSNSIENE
;
A
#
# COMPACT_ATOMS: atom_id res chain seq x y z
N MET A 1 52.90 14.43 -0.18
CA MET A 1 53.27 13.41 0.83
C MET A 1 52.26 12.28 0.74
N SER A 2 52.78 11.07 0.57
CA SER A 2 52.06 9.82 0.29
C SER A 2 51.05 9.47 1.38
N SER A 3 49.77 9.52 1.06
CA SER A 3 48.71 8.82 1.81
C SER A 3 48.44 7.48 1.12
N THR A 4 48.97 6.42 1.73
CA THR A 4 48.71 5.03 1.35
C THR A 4 47.22 4.73 1.47
N ASN A 5 46.61 4.38 0.33
CA ASN A 5 45.30 3.74 0.24
C ASN A 5 45.36 2.36 0.92
N THR A 6 44.89 2.27 2.16
CA THR A 6 44.47 1.00 2.76
C THR A 6 42.99 0.78 2.40
N GLU A 7 42.74 0.03 1.32
CA GLU A 7 41.42 -0.53 1.05
C GLU A 7 41.05 -1.49 2.20
N SER A 8 40.09 -1.10 3.03
CA SER A 8 39.56 -1.95 4.10
C SER A 8 38.90 -3.21 3.51
N ASN A 9 39.28 -4.37 4.06
CA ASN A 9 38.50 -5.59 3.95
C ASN A 9 37.11 -5.33 4.55
N LEU A 10 36.08 -6.03 4.03
CA LEU A 10 34.66 -5.93 4.42
C LEU A 10 34.47 -5.36 5.84
N ASP A 11 33.94 -4.13 5.91
CA ASP A 11 33.67 -3.36 7.14
C ASP A 11 33.33 -4.27 8.32
N ASP A 12 34.12 -4.18 9.39
CA ASP A 12 33.97 -4.81 10.72
C ASP A 12 32.72 -5.67 10.90
N THR A 13 32.82 -6.96 10.54
CA THR A 13 31.83 -8.00 10.94
C THR A 13 31.93 -8.35 12.43
N SER A 14 32.66 -7.57 13.24
CA SER A 14 32.94 -7.84 14.65
C SER A 14 31.79 -7.34 15.55
N ASN A 15 30.78 -8.19 15.76
CA ASN A 15 29.94 -8.33 16.98
C ASN A 15 28.51 -8.83 16.73
N ARG A 16 28.18 -9.45 15.58
CA ARG A 16 26.85 -10.07 15.41
C ARG A 16 26.85 -11.54 15.81
N ALA A 17 25.84 -11.96 16.56
CA ALA A 17 25.63 -13.35 16.92
C ALA A 17 25.41 -14.20 15.66
N LYS A 18 26.04 -15.38 15.58
CA LYS A 18 25.91 -16.32 14.44
C LYS A 18 24.45 -16.73 14.14
N GLU A 19 23.52 -16.51 15.07
CA GLU A 19 22.10 -16.83 14.98
C GLU A 19 21.30 -15.90 14.04
N GLU A 20 21.83 -14.74 13.66
CA GLU A 20 21.15 -13.78 12.76
C GLU A 20 21.36 -14.09 11.26
N PHE A 21 22.26 -15.03 10.94
CA PHE A 21 22.61 -15.39 9.58
C PHE A 21 21.67 -16.45 9.01
N ILE A 22 21.09 -16.16 7.83
CA ILE A 22 20.20 -17.06 7.09
C ILE A 22 21.02 -17.79 6.03
N SER A 23 20.93 -19.13 6.00
CA SER A 23 21.57 -19.92 4.95
C SER A 23 20.99 -19.59 3.57
N PHE A 24 21.87 -19.24 2.63
CA PHE A 24 21.57 -19.07 1.22
C PHE A 24 21.99 -20.33 0.47
N ASN A 25 21.04 -21.27 0.33
CA ASN A 25 21.29 -22.58 -0.25
C ASN A 25 20.29 -22.85 -1.39
N PRO A 26 20.53 -22.30 -2.59
CA PRO A 26 19.69 -22.60 -3.74
C PRO A 26 19.82 -24.08 -4.13
N GLU A 27 18.71 -24.69 -4.55
CA GLU A 27 18.65 -26.06 -5.04
C GLU A 27 19.20 -26.12 -6.47
N LEU A 28 20.48 -26.50 -6.58
CA LEU A 28 21.25 -26.59 -7.81
C LEU A 28 21.91 -27.97 -7.93
N ILE A 29 22.13 -28.45 -9.16
CA ILE A 29 23.00 -29.61 -9.38
C ILE A 29 24.44 -29.37 -8.93
N ASP A 30 25.17 -30.45 -8.63
CA ASP A 30 26.51 -30.43 -8.01
C ASP A 30 27.52 -29.52 -8.74
N PHE A 31 27.50 -29.51 -10.08
CA PHE A 31 28.37 -28.65 -10.89
C PHE A 31 28.16 -27.15 -10.58
N TYR A 32 26.92 -26.67 -10.66
CA TYR A 32 26.59 -25.26 -10.39
C TYR A 32 26.70 -24.92 -8.91
N ASN A 33 26.41 -25.87 -8.02
CA ASN A 33 26.60 -25.67 -6.58
C ASN A 33 28.08 -25.45 -6.23
N LYS A 34 28.99 -26.28 -6.76
CA LYS A 34 30.45 -26.09 -6.59
C LYS A 34 30.93 -24.75 -7.15
N MET A 35 30.39 -24.31 -8.28
CA MET A 35 30.69 -22.98 -8.83
C MET A 35 30.20 -21.86 -7.91
N LEU A 36 28.97 -21.95 -7.39
CA LEU A 36 28.40 -20.96 -6.48
C LEU A 36 29.24 -20.86 -5.20
N ILE A 37 29.68 -21.98 -4.64
CA ILE A 37 30.54 -22.03 -3.45
C ILE A 37 31.89 -21.36 -3.74
N LYS A 38 32.49 -21.61 -4.91
CA LYS A 38 33.75 -20.96 -5.32
C LYS A 38 33.59 -19.44 -5.44
N ILE A 39 32.51 -18.97 -6.06
CA ILE A 39 32.19 -17.55 -6.15
C ILE A 39 31.98 -16.97 -4.75
N GLY A 40 31.22 -17.66 -3.88
CA GLY A 40 30.99 -17.31 -2.49
C GLY A 40 32.29 -17.12 -1.69
N LYS A 41 33.24 -18.08 -1.81
CA LYS A 41 34.57 -17.97 -1.19
C LYS A 41 35.33 -16.74 -1.70
N ASN A 42 35.27 -16.44 -2.99
CA ASN A 42 35.97 -15.29 -3.59
C ASN A 42 35.38 -13.94 -3.15
N ILE A 43 34.05 -13.82 -3.11
CA ILE A 43 33.41 -12.55 -2.75
C ILE A 43 33.47 -12.27 -1.24
N ASN A 44 33.61 -13.31 -0.42
CA ASN A 44 33.73 -13.19 1.04
C ASN A 44 35.10 -12.65 1.50
N THR A 45 36.13 -12.69 0.65
CA THR A 45 37.50 -12.25 0.99
C THR A 45 37.86 -10.88 0.45
N VAL A 46 36.96 -10.23 -0.29
CA VAL A 46 37.21 -8.94 -0.95
C VAL A 46 36.23 -7.87 -0.48
N SER A 47 36.57 -6.60 -0.68
CA SER A 47 35.66 -5.50 -0.37
C SER A 47 34.33 -5.62 -1.15
N ARG A 48 33.23 -5.14 -0.56
CA ARG A 48 31.88 -5.20 -1.15
C ARG A 48 31.83 -4.67 -2.60
N LYS A 49 32.59 -3.60 -2.89
CA LYS A 49 32.69 -3.03 -4.26
C LYS A 49 33.35 -4.00 -5.25
N LYS A 50 34.38 -4.73 -4.82
CA LYS A 50 35.03 -5.77 -5.64
C LYS A 50 34.13 -7.00 -5.77
N ALA A 51 33.45 -7.42 -4.70
CA ALA A 51 32.47 -8.50 -4.73
C ALA A 51 31.35 -8.26 -5.76
N LEU A 52 30.78 -7.05 -5.78
CA LEU A 52 29.77 -6.66 -6.77
C LEU A 52 30.31 -6.70 -8.21
N LYS A 53 31.56 -6.29 -8.45
CA LYS A 53 32.20 -6.41 -9.77
C LYS A 53 32.36 -7.87 -10.20
N ILE A 54 32.77 -8.75 -9.29
CA ILE A 54 32.91 -10.19 -9.57
C ILE A 54 31.55 -10.77 -9.95
N LEU A 55 30.51 -10.52 -9.16
CA LEU A 55 29.16 -11.02 -9.44
C LEU A 55 28.61 -10.50 -10.76
N ASN A 56 28.77 -9.21 -11.05
CA ASN A 56 28.34 -8.66 -12.34
C ASN A 56 29.08 -9.32 -13.50
N LYS A 57 30.39 -9.54 -13.39
CA LYS A 57 31.18 -10.23 -14.42
C LYS A 57 30.69 -11.67 -14.63
N GLU A 58 30.51 -12.44 -13.57
CA GLU A 58 30.01 -13.82 -13.64
C GLU A 58 28.58 -13.87 -14.24
N ILE A 59 27.72 -12.93 -13.87
CA ILE A 59 26.37 -12.81 -14.45
C ILE A 59 26.48 -12.54 -15.94
N GLU A 60 27.27 -11.55 -16.39
CA GLU A 60 27.47 -11.21 -17.81
C GLU A 60 28.03 -12.39 -18.62
N GLU A 61 29.09 -13.03 -18.14
CA GLU A 61 29.73 -14.17 -18.83
C GLU A 61 28.82 -15.40 -18.95
N LYS A 62 27.87 -15.53 -18.03
CA LYS A 62 26.91 -16.64 -18.01
C LYS A 62 25.54 -16.24 -18.52
N LYS A 63 25.33 -15.00 -18.96
CA LYS A 63 24.07 -14.57 -19.56
C LYS A 63 23.70 -15.49 -20.70
N ILE A 64 22.40 -15.71 -20.81
CA ILE A 64 21.81 -16.47 -21.90
C ILE A 64 21.53 -15.42 -22.99
N GLU A 65 22.24 -15.52 -24.12
CA GLU A 65 21.85 -14.82 -25.35
C GLU A 65 20.46 -15.32 -25.77
N ASP A 66 19.64 -14.45 -26.36
CA ASP A 66 18.20 -14.69 -26.58
C ASP A 66 17.90 -15.88 -27.53
N GLU A 67 18.93 -16.57 -28.05
CA GLU A 67 18.85 -17.77 -28.88
C GLU A 67 19.70 -18.91 -28.29
N ILE A 68 19.15 -19.72 -27.37
CA ILE A 68 19.47 -21.15 -27.14
C ILE A 68 18.38 -21.75 -26.22
N ALA A 69 17.97 -22.97 -26.58
CA ALA A 69 16.95 -23.87 -26.03
C ALA A 69 16.39 -23.53 -24.63
N ASP A 70 15.05 -23.55 -24.54
CA ASP A 70 14.24 -23.44 -23.33
C ASP A 70 14.51 -24.52 -22.25
N ASP A 71 15.56 -25.35 -22.38
CA ASP A 71 15.75 -26.58 -21.61
C ASP A 71 16.87 -26.58 -20.53
N ASP A 72 17.78 -25.58 -20.46
CA ASP A 72 18.81 -25.57 -19.39
C ASP A 72 18.31 -24.88 -18.11
N LEU A 73 17.35 -25.52 -17.45
CA LEU A 73 16.78 -25.07 -16.18
C LEU A 73 17.86 -24.77 -15.14
N GLU A 74 18.88 -25.64 -15.03
CA GLU A 74 19.90 -25.54 -14.00
C GLU A 74 20.80 -24.33 -14.18
N LYS A 75 21.16 -23.98 -15.43
CA LYS A 75 21.86 -22.73 -15.73
C LYS A 75 21.01 -21.51 -15.37
N VAL A 76 19.72 -21.52 -15.68
CA VAL A 76 18.79 -20.42 -15.34
C VAL A 76 18.69 -20.25 -13.83
N LYS A 77 18.55 -21.34 -13.07
CA LYS A 77 18.53 -21.31 -11.60
C LYS A 77 19.83 -20.73 -11.03
N PHE A 78 20.98 -21.14 -11.58
CA PHE A 78 22.29 -20.63 -11.17
C PHE A 78 22.42 -19.12 -11.38
N ILE A 79 22.06 -18.61 -12.57
CA ILE A 79 22.11 -17.17 -12.85
C ILE A 79 21.13 -16.41 -11.93
N ALA A 80 19.92 -16.93 -11.71
CA ALA A 80 18.97 -16.33 -10.80
C ALA A 80 19.53 -16.22 -9.37
N ALA A 81 20.23 -17.25 -8.89
CA ALA A 81 20.89 -17.23 -7.58
C ALA A 81 22.01 -16.16 -7.51
N LEU A 82 22.83 -16.00 -8.56
CA LEU A 82 23.85 -14.95 -8.62
C LEU A 82 23.24 -13.55 -8.62
N CYS A 83 22.18 -13.33 -9.40
CA CYS A 83 21.44 -12.07 -9.42
C CYS A 83 20.84 -11.73 -8.05
N ILE A 84 20.25 -12.72 -7.35
CA ILE A 84 19.74 -12.54 -5.99
C ILE A 84 20.89 -12.14 -5.04
N LEU A 85 22.02 -12.84 -5.11
CA LEU A 85 23.17 -12.55 -4.25
C LEU A 85 23.75 -11.16 -4.49
N ARG A 86 23.85 -10.75 -5.76
CA ARG A 86 24.24 -9.38 -6.16
C ARG A 86 23.29 -8.36 -5.55
N ASP A 87 21.99 -8.52 -5.76
CA ASP A 87 20.99 -7.58 -5.28
C ASP A 87 21.05 -7.47 -3.75
N LEU A 88 21.17 -8.58 -3.02
CA LEU A 88 21.30 -8.56 -1.56
C LEU A 88 22.58 -7.83 -1.10
N LEU A 89 23.72 -8.02 -1.76
CA LEU A 89 24.95 -7.28 -1.45
C LEU A 89 24.84 -5.78 -1.77
N GLU A 90 24.12 -5.39 -2.83
CA GLU A 90 23.83 -3.97 -3.10
C GLU A 90 23.00 -3.34 -1.98
N LEU A 91 22.17 -4.14 -1.31
CA LEU A 91 21.38 -3.75 -0.14
C LEU A 91 22.18 -3.81 1.17
N LYS A 92 23.51 -3.90 1.09
CA LYS A 92 24.42 -3.99 2.24
C LYS A 92 24.18 -5.20 3.13
N TRP A 93 23.61 -6.30 2.61
CA TRP A 93 23.60 -7.55 3.37
C TRP A 93 25.03 -8.02 3.62
N ASP A 94 25.24 -8.57 4.82
CA ASP A 94 26.52 -9.13 5.19
C ASP A 94 26.58 -10.58 4.75
N ILE A 95 27.73 -10.98 4.23
CA ILE A 95 27.98 -12.32 3.72
C ILE A 95 29.08 -12.98 4.55
N ILE A 96 28.86 -14.24 4.90
CA ILE A 96 29.88 -15.11 5.48
C ILE A 96 29.86 -16.46 4.80
N MET A 97 31.01 -17.14 4.80
CA MET A 97 31.13 -18.55 4.44
C MET A 97 31.22 -19.39 5.72
N ASP A 98 30.34 -20.38 5.88
CA ASP A 98 30.37 -21.33 6.99
C ASP A 98 30.27 -22.77 6.46
N ASN A 99 31.33 -23.57 6.61
CA ASN A 99 31.42 -24.96 6.14
C ASN A 99 30.85 -25.15 4.71
N GLU A 100 31.38 -24.36 3.77
CA GLU A 100 30.97 -24.32 2.36
C GLU A 100 29.55 -23.82 2.07
N THR A 101 28.83 -23.35 3.09
CA THR A 101 27.51 -22.72 2.93
C THR A 101 27.65 -21.21 2.93
N ILE A 102 27.05 -20.54 1.93
CA ILE A 102 26.88 -19.08 1.95
C ILE A 102 25.81 -18.76 3.00
N LYS A 103 26.13 -17.91 3.97
CA LYS A 103 25.13 -17.36 4.89
C LYS A 103 25.11 -15.84 4.77
N LEU A 104 23.89 -15.30 4.85
CA LEU A 104 23.64 -13.88 4.66
C LEU A 104 22.89 -13.33 5.88
N ALA A 105 23.34 -12.20 6.40
CA ALA A 105 22.64 -11.45 7.43
C ALA A 105 22.13 -10.14 6.86
N LYS A 106 20.97 -9.70 7.36
CA LYS A 106 20.41 -8.39 7.01
C LYS A 106 21.34 -7.30 7.51
N PRO A 107 21.46 -6.17 6.80
CA PRO A 107 22.12 -5.00 7.39
C PRO A 107 21.40 -4.59 8.68
N ASP A 108 22.17 -4.29 9.73
CA ASP A 108 21.63 -3.58 10.90
C ASP A 108 21.32 -2.14 10.48
N LEU A 109 20.08 -1.93 10.03
CA LEU A 109 19.58 -0.62 9.60
C LEU A 109 19.05 0.19 10.76
N ASN A 110 19.58 -0.02 11.99
CA ASN A 110 19.26 0.83 13.13
C ASN A 110 19.59 2.32 12.83
N GLN A 111 18.55 3.02 12.36
CA GLN A 111 18.25 4.45 12.50
C GLN A 111 18.84 5.49 11.53
N ASN A 112 19.61 5.17 10.50
CA ASN A 112 20.05 6.23 9.57
C ASN A 112 19.05 6.48 8.41
N LYS A 113 18.28 7.57 8.50
CA LYS A 113 17.34 8.02 7.45
C LYS A 113 18.04 8.31 6.12
N ASP A 114 19.31 8.73 6.17
CA ASP A 114 20.05 9.16 4.99
C ASP A 114 20.51 7.97 4.15
N ASP A 115 20.92 6.86 4.77
CA ASP A 115 21.26 5.62 4.06
C ASP A 115 20.07 5.09 3.24
N LEU A 116 18.89 4.98 3.86
CA LEU A 116 17.69 4.55 3.16
C LEU A 116 17.28 5.56 2.08
N ARG A 117 17.48 6.85 2.31
CA ARG A 117 17.21 7.89 1.30
C ARG A 117 18.11 7.74 0.08
N GLN A 118 19.42 7.56 0.28
CA GLN A 118 20.40 7.38 -0.79
C GLN A 118 20.08 6.14 -1.63
N GLN A 119 19.73 5.04 -0.97
CA GLN A 119 19.33 3.80 -1.64
C GLN A 119 18.11 4.00 -2.55
N LEU A 120 17.06 4.67 -2.04
CA LEU A 120 15.87 4.97 -2.84
C LEU A 120 16.18 5.93 -3.99
N GLN A 121 17.04 6.93 -3.76
CA GLN A 121 17.49 7.85 -4.80
C GLN A 121 18.23 7.15 -5.93
N ARG A 122 19.08 6.15 -5.63
CA ARG A 122 19.77 5.36 -6.66
C ARG A 122 18.77 4.65 -7.59
N GLU A 123 17.79 3.95 -7.03
CA GLU A 123 16.75 3.29 -7.83
C GLU A 123 15.95 4.28 -8.69
N ARG A 124 15.62 5.44 -8.12
CA ARG A 124 14.97 6.52 -8.85
C ARG A 124 15.86 7.04 -9.98
N ASN A 125 17.15 7.32 -9.75
CA ASN A 125 18.06 7.85 -10.76
C ASN A 125 18.19 6.88 -11.96
N ILE A 126 18.27 5.56 -11.69
CA ILE A 126 18.22 4.52 -12.73
C ILE A 126 16.92 4.63 -13.55
N GLN A 127 15.77 4.85 -12.89
CA GLN A 127 14.52 5.08 -13.58
C GLN A 127 14.55 6.36 -14.45
N LEU A 128 15.13 7.45 -13.97
CA LEU A 128 15.20 8.73 -14.71
C LEU A 128 16.04 8.63 -15.99
N LYS A 129 17.04 7.73 -16.02
CA LYS A 129 17.91 7.47 -17.17
C LYS A 129 17.19 6.82 -18.38
N LYS A 130 15.97 6.29 -18.22
CA LYS A 130 15.18 5.74 -19.34
C LYS A 130 14.85 6.83 -20.36
N ASP A 131 15.09 6.58 -21.65
CA ASP A 131 14.94 7.57 -22.73
C ASP A 131 13.59 8.31 -22.75
N SER A 132 12.49 7.58 -22.53
CA SER A 132 11.15 8.16 -22.50
C SER A 132 10.96 9.14 -21.33
N ILE A 133 11.58 8.86 -20.18
CA ILE A 133 11.52 9.70 -18.98
C ILE A 133 12.47 10.89 -19.14
N ARG A 134 13.69 10.67 -19.64
CA ARG A 134 14.65 11.73 -19.95
C ARG A 134 14.09 12.75 -20.95
N LYS A 135 13.51 12.28 -22.07
CA LYS A 135 12.84 13.15 -23.05
C LYS A 135 11.69 13.95 -22.42
N PHE A 136 10.94 13.33 -21.50
CA PHE A 136 9.88 14.01 -20.77
C PHE A 136 10.43 15.12 -19.86
N ILE A 137 11.47 14.84 -19.07
CA ILE A 137 12.09 15.81 -18.15
C ILE A 137 12.62 17.02 -18.93
N ASN A 138 13.41 16.77 -19.97
CA ASN A 138 13.97 17.83 -20.81
C ASN A 138 12.86 18.69 -21.44
N LYS A 139 11.73 18.09 -21.82
CA LYS A 139 10.58 18.83 -22.34
C LYS A 139 9.92 19.75 -21.30
N MET A 140 9.85 19.32 -20.03
CA MET A 140 9.22 20.13 -18.98
C MET A 140 10.11 21.29 -18.54
N GLU A 141 11.43 21.07 -18.51
CA GLU A 141 12.42 22.05 -18.06
C GLU A 141 12.82 23.05 -19.14
N LYS A 142 12.69 22.69 -20.43
CA LYS A 142 12.95 23.60 -21.55
C LYS A 142 11.96 24.76 -21.56
N ASP A 143 12.50 25.96 -21.76
CA ASP A 143 11.69 27.15 -21.99
C ASP A 143 10.87 27.03 -23.27
N LYS A 144 9.62 27.49 -23.19
CA LYS A 144 8.72 27.63 -24.32
C LYS A 144 7.95 28.93 -24.20
N GLU A 145 7.43 29.40 -25.32
CA GLU A 145 6.51 30.52 -25.34
C GLU A 145 5.07 30.03 -25.13
N TYR A 146 4.31 30.75 -24.29
CA TYR A 146 2.90 30.49 -24.06
C TYR A 146 2.23 31.77 -23.58
N ASN A 147 1.14 32.17 -24.21
CA ASN A 147 0.44 33.43 -23.94
C ASN A 147 1.38 34.67 -23.94
N GLY A 148 2.38 34.68 -24.82
CA GLY A 148 3.35 35.79 -24.93
C GLY A 148 4.43 35.81 -23.84
N GLU A 149 4.43 34.85 -22.91
CA GLU A 149 5.45 34.73 -21.87
C GLU A 149 6.36 33.53 -22.10
N ARG A 150 7.63 33.68 -21.73
CA ARG A 150 8.61 32.58 -21.72
C ARG A 150 8.45 31.80 -20.42
N ILE A 151 7.94 30.57 -20.54
CA ILE A 151 7.59 29.72 -19.41
C ILE A 151 8.32 28.38 -19.45
N SER A 152 8.59 27.83 -18.28
CA SER A 152 9.02 26.45 -18.07
C SER A 152 8.38 25.91 -16.78
N ILE A 153 8.75 24.69 -16.39
CA ILE A 153 8.33 24.14 -15.10
C ILE A 153 8.82 24.98 -13.91
N LYS A 154 9.87 25.80 -14.09
CA LYS A 154 10.40 26.67 -13.04
C LYS A 154 9.40 27.73 -12.58
N ASN A 155 8.53 28.22 -13.48
CA ASN A 155 7.53 29.24 -13.16
C ASN A 155 6.43 28.75 -12.21
N ILE A 156 6.31 27.44 -12.00
CA ILE A 156 5.36 26.86 -11.05
C ILE A 156 6.03 26.31 -9.78
N ILE A 157 7.31 26.63 -9.57
CA ILE A 157 8.01 26.49 -8.30
C ILE A 157 7.82 27.80 -7.52
N GLY A 158 7.57 27.73 -6.21
CA GLY A 158 7.30 28.93 -5.40
C GLY A 158 8.47 29.90 -5.40
N ASP A 159 8.16 31.19 -5.52
CA ASP A 159 9.14 32.27 -5.49
C ASP A 159 9.56 32.56 -4.06
N LYS A 160 10.84 32.38 -3.76
CA LYS A 160 11.39 32.56 -2.41
C LYS A 160 11.39 34.01 -1.96
N ASP A 161 11.58 34.95 -2.87
CA ASP A 161 11.79 36.37 -2.55
C ASP A 161 10.44 37.02 -2.25
N ILE A 162 9.40 36.66 -3.03
CA ILE A 162 8.01 37.05 -2.74
C ILE A 162 7.57 36.51 -1.38
N LEU A 163 7.83 35.23 -1.09
CA LEU A 163 7.49 34.62 0.19
C LEU A 163 8.25 35.27 1.35
N ALA A 164 9.55 35.52 1.20
CA ALA A 164 10.38 36.14 2.23
C ALA A 164 9.93 37.57 2.53
N SER A 165 9.64 38.38 1.51
CA SER A 165 9.14 39.74 1.64
C SER A 165 7.82 39.79 2.43
N ARG A 166 6.84 38.96 2.05
CA ARG A 166 5.55 38.88 2.75
C ARG A 166 5.67 38.40 4.18
N ILE A 167 6.58 37.47 4.45
CA ILE A 167 6.84 37.02 5.83
C ILE A 167 7.48 38.13 6.66
N LYS A 168 8.40 38.92 6.09
CA LYS A 168 8.97 40.11 6.76
C LYS A 168 7.87 41.13 7.09
N GLU A 169 6.92 41.33 6.18
CA GLU A 169 5.75 42.20 6.39
C GLU A 169 4.82 41.68 7.49
N ILE A 170 4.52 40.38 7.52
CA ILE A 170 3.72 39.79 8.63
C ILE A 170 4.43 40.05 9.96
N LYS A 171 5.75 39.84 10.01
CA LYS A 171 6.54 40.01 11.25
C LYS A 171 6.64 41.45 11.73
N SER A 172 6.44 42.44 10.87
CA SER A 172 6.53 43.86 11.26
C SER A 172 5.26 44.40 11.92
N LYS A 173 4.18 43.59 11.98
CA LYS A 173 2.94 43.96 12.65
C LYS A 173 2.91 43.46 14.08
N ASP A 174 2.39 44.28 14.99
CA ASP A 174 2.26 43.93 16.41
C ASP A 174 0.92 43.24 16.73
N SER A 175 -0.13 43.51 15.95
CA SER A 175 -1.47 42.94 16.16
C SER A 175 -1.60 41.54 15.56
N ASP A 176 -2.04 40.57 16.37
CA ASP A 176 -2.34 39.20 15.94
C ASP A 176 -3.37 39.17 14.78
N GLU A 177 -4.33 40.08 14.77
CA GLU A 177 -5.36 40.16 13.73
C GLU A 177 -4.79 40.65 12.39
N GLU A 178 -3.93 41.68 12.43
CA GLU A 178 -3.24 42.18 11.23
C GLU A 178 -2.28 41.13 10.68
N GLN A 179 -1.50 40.49 11.55
CA GLN A 179 -0.62 39.38 11.16
C GLN A 179 -1.40 38.26 10.48
N TYR A 180 -2.57 37.91 11.02
CA TYR A 180 -3.42 36.87 10.46
C TYR A 180 -3.99 37.26 9.09
N ASN A 181 -4.44 38.51 8.91
CA ASN A 181 -4.95 39.00 7.63
C ASN A 181 -3.84 39.07 6.56
N LEU A 182 -2.66 39.58 6.90
CA LEU A 182 -1.49 39.53 6.01
C LEU A 182 -1.08 38.10 5.68
N ALA A 183 -1.15 37.19 6.66
CA ALA A 183 -0.89 35.78 6.41
C ALA A 183 -1.86 35.19 5.39
N ARG A 184 -3.15 35.59 5.39
CA ARG A 184 -4.16 35.18 4.39
C ARG A 184 -3.79 35.63 2.98
N GLU A 185 -3.28 36.83 2.85
CA GLU A 185 -2.84 37.38 1.57
C GLU A 185 -1.50 36.80 1.10
N ALA A 186 -0.61 36.49 2.04
CA ALA A 186 0.74 36.03 1.74
C ALA A 186 0.76 34.68 0.99
N ILE A 187 -0.13 33.77 1.39
CA ILE A 187 -0.29 32.44 0.80
C ILE A 187 -1.78 32.14 0.71
N LYS A 188 -2.27 31.86 -0.50
CA LYS A 188 -3.66 31.55 -0.83
C LYS A 188 -3.76 30.13 -1.40
N PRO A 189 -3.68 29.07 -0.57
CA PRO A 189 -3.75 27.71 -1.05
C PRO A 189 -5.09 27.41 -1.68
N TYR A 190 -5.10 26.60 -2.73
CA TYR A 190 -6.30 25.94 -3.22
C TYR A 190 -5.97 24.54 -3.74
N LEU A 191 -6.98 23.66 -3.71
CA LEU A 191 -6.89 22.29 -4.18
C LEU A 191 -7.36 22.22 -5.62
N GLN A 192 -6.54 21.62 -6.49
CA GLN A 192 -6.84 21.40 -7.90
C GLN A 192 -6.80 19.90 -8.21
N LEU A 193 -7.92 19.36 -8.71
CA LEU A 193 -7.96 18.01 -9.27
C LEU A 193 -7.07 17.92 -10.52
N VAL A 194 -6.27 16.86 -10.61
CA VAL A 194 -5.47 16.54 -11.80
C VAL A 194 -6.30 15.66 -12.73
N ASP A 195 -6.95 16.30 -13.69
CA ASP A 195 -7.74 15.67 -14.74
C ASP A 195 -6.97 15.63 -16.08
N LYS A 196 -7.69 15.55 -17.21
CA LYS A 196 -7.09 15.55 -18.56
C LYS A 196 -6.80 16.95 -19.09
N SER A 197 -7.15 18.01 -18.36
CA SER A 197 -7.00 19.38 -18.80
C SER A 197 -5.54 19.85 -18.79
N ARG A 198 -5.33 21.04 -19.34
CA ARG A 198 -4.04 21.74 -19.32
C ARG A 198 -4.10 22.89 -18.32
N CYS A 199 -2.97 23.15 -17.68
CA CYS A 199 -2.78 24.31 -16.82
C CYS A 199 -3.01 25.59 -17.64
N SER A 200 -3.91 26.46 -17.19
CA SER A 200 -4.21 27.75 -17.83
C SER A 200 -2.98 28.66 -17.93
N TYR A 201 -2.07 28.60 -16.95
CA TYR A 201 -0.86 29.44 -16.87
C TYR A 201 0.30 28.92 -17.71
N THR A 202 0.41 27.59 -17.87
CA THR A 202 1.61 26.99 -18.48
C THR A 202 1.35 26.15 -19.72
N GLY A 203 0.09 25.85 -20.05
CA GLY A 203 -0.28 24.96 -21.13
C GLY A 203 0.17 23.49 -20.97
N TYR A 204 0.88 23.14 -19.89
CA TYR A 204 1.25 21.76 -19.57
C TYR A 204 0.01 20.97 -19.12
N ARG A 205 -0.05 19.67 -19.44
CA ARG A 205 -1.10 18.82 -18.88
C ARG A 205 -0.93 18.77 -17.36
N LEU A 206 -2.03 18.84 -16.60
CA LEU A 206 -1.95 18.78 -15.13
C LEU A 206 -1.25 17.49 -14.66
N ARG A 207 -1.50 16.38 -15.36
CA ARG A 207 -0.84 15.08 -15.12
C ARG A 207 0.68 15.16 -15.28
N ASP A 208 1.17 15.94 -16.24
CA ASP A 208 2.60 16.10 -16.50
C ASP A 208 3.25 16.95 -15.40
N ILE A 209 2.58 18.01 -14.93
CA ILE A 209 3.03 18.82 -13.78
C ILE A 209 3.15 17.93 -12.54
N TRP A 210 2.09 17.19 -12.20
CA TRP A 210 2.09 16.29 -11.05
C TRP A 210 3.21 15.24 -11.15
N ARG A 211 3.38 14.63 -12.34
CA ARG A 211 4.40 13.62 -12.58
C ARG A 211 5.82 14.18 -12.45
N TYR A 212 6.06 15.38 -12.96
CA TYR A 212 7.36 16.03 -12.84
C TYR A 212 7.73 16.25 -11.38
N PHE A 213 6.85 16.86 -10.58
CA PHE A 213 7.11 17.07 -9.16
C PHE A 213 7.29 15.76 -8.40
N ARG A 214 6.59 14.69 -8.79
CA ARG A 214 6.81 13.37 -8.21
C ARG A 214 8.23 12.84 -8.45
N TYR A 215 8.87 13.15 -9.57
CA TYR A 215 10.26 12.72 -9.85
C TYR A 215 11.30 13.44 -9.00
N THR A 216 10.98 14.59 -8.40
CA THR A 216 11.90 15.29 -7.49
C THR A 216 12.16 14.52 -6.19
N TRP A 217 11.28 13.59 -5.79
CA TRP A 217 11.36 12.86 -4.52
C TRP A 217 12.15 11.56 -4.64
N SER A 218 12.68 11.04 -3.52
CA SER A 218 13.59 9.89 -3.49
C SER A 218 12.99 8.56 -3.95
N LEU A 219 11.73 8.26 -3.63
CA LEU A 219 11.12 6.97 -3.99
C LEU A 219 10.84 6.90 -5.50
N PRO A 220 11.19 5.82 -6.24
CA PRO A 220 10.85 5.68 -7.65
C PRO A 220 9.33 5.71 -7.88
N TYR A 221 8.90 6.22 -9.04
CA TYR A 221 7.49 6.32 -9.39
C TYR A 221 7.06 5.11 -10.24
N LYS A 222 6.30 4.18 -9.66
CA LYS A 222 5.68 3.06 -10.39
C LYS A 222 4.18 3.31 -10.51
N GLN A 223 3.64 3.19 -11.72
CA GLN A 223 2.20 3.28 -11.91
C GLN A 223 1.54 2.03 -11.33
N THR A 224 0.57 2.23 -10.43
CA THR A 224 -0.23 1.16 -9.85
C THR A 224 -1.57 1.06 -10.59
N PRO A 225 -1.96 -0.14 -11.06
CA PRO A 225 -3.25 -0.32 -11.69
C PRO A 225 -4.40 -0.15 -10.68
N GLY A 226 -5.55 0.31 -11.17
CA GLY A 226 -6.79 0.49 -10.40
C GLY A 226 -7.09 1.95 -10.05
N ARG A 227 -7.79 2.19 -8.93
CA ARG A 227 -8.29 3.52 -8.57
C ARG A 227 -7.12 4.41 -8.19
N ASN A 228 -7.02 5.55 -8.87
CA ASN A 228 -6.06 6.59 -8.54
C ASN A 228 -6.70 7.97 -8.72
N ARG A 229 -6.54 8.85 -7.74
CA ARG A 229 -6.88 10.28 -7.83
C ARG A 229 -5.64 11.09 -7.53
N PHE A 230 -5.42 12.16 -8.28
CA PHE A 230 -4.20 12.97 -8.21
C PHE A 230 -4.60 14.43 -7.99
N TYR A 231 -3.88 15.13 -7.12
CA TYR A 231 -4.22 16.49 -6.72
C TYR A 231 -2.97 17.36 -6.67
N LEU A 232 -3.14 18.61 -7.07
CA LEU A 232 -2.18 19.70 -6.87
C LEU A 232 -2.73 20.63 -5.79
N ILE A 233 -1.87 21.05 -4.87
CA ILE A 233 -2.17 22.13 -3.93
C ILE A 233 -1.34 23.31 -4.44
N ARG A 234 -1.98 24.42 -4.77
CA ARG A 234 -1.34 25.57 -5.45
C ARG A 234 -1.54 26.86 -4.66
N ASP A 235 -0.62 27.80 -4.81
CA ASP A 235 -0.70 29.12 -4.18
C ASP A 235 -1.22 30.15 -5.18
N ALA A 236 -2.44 30.66 -4.97
CA ALA A 236 -3.02 31.71 -5.81
C ALA A 236 -2.45 33.11 -5.53
N SER A 237 -1.60 33.28 -4.52
CA SER A 237 -1.02 34.58 -4.18
C SER A 237 0.16 34.96 -5.08
N GLN A 238 0.66 34.05 -5.91
CA GLN A 238 1.88 34.20 -6.71
C GLN A 238 1.60 34.01 -8.21
N PRO A 239 2.41 34.62 -9.10
CA PRO A 239 2.31 34.43 -10.54
C PRO A 239 2.34 32.94 -10.93
N CYS A 240 1.62 32.56 -11.98
CA CYS A 240 1.50 31.18 -12.47
C CYS A 240 0.96 30.13 -11.48
N HIS A 241 0.53 30.57 -10.29
CA HIS A 241 0.01 29.75 -9.20
C HIS A 241 0.95 28.56 -8.89
N PRO A 242 2.10 28.77 -8.24
CA PRO A 242 3.07 27.70 -7.99
C PRO A 242 2.51 26.57 -7.14
N VAL A 243 3.11 25.39 -7.26
CA VAL A 243 2.68 24.18 -6.56
C VAL A 243 3.26 24.18 -5.14
N ILE A 244 2.38 24.27 -4.14
CA ILE A 244 2.70 24.10 -2.72
C ILE A 244 3.03 22.64 -2.42
N GLY A 245 2.31 21.72 -3.04
CA GLY A 245 2.46 20.30 -2.80
C GLY A 245 1.63 19.44 -3.73
N ILE A 246 1.91 18.14 -3.70
CA ILE A 246 1.16 17.14 -4.46
C ILE A 246 0.64 16.06 -3.52
N SER A 247 -0.56 15.56 -3.82
CA SER A 247 -1.08 14.37 -3.19
C SER A 247 -1.73 13.43 -4.19
N ALA A 248 -1.88 12.17 -3.81
CA ALA A 248 -2.65 11.19 -4.56
C ALA A 248 -3.25 10.13 -3.64
N LEU A 249 -4.46 9.70 -4.01
CA LEU A 249 -5.13 8.53 -3.45
C LEU A 249 -4.94 7.35 -4.39
N GLY A 250 -4.68 6.17 -3.83
CA GLY A 250 -4.56 4.91 -4.53
C GLY A 250 -5.29 3.77 -3.83
N ASN A 251 -5.41 2.63 -4.51
CA ASN A 251 -5.91 1.40 -3.91
C ASN A 251 -5.13 1.02 -2.64
N VAL A 252 -5.84 0.49 -1.65
CA VAL A 252 -5.24 0.05 -0.39
C VAL A 252 -4.39 -1.21 -0.55
N VAL A 253 -3.36 -1.34 0.28
CA VAL A 253 -2.67 -2.60 0.51
C VAL A 253 -3.65 -3.54 1.21
N LEU A 254 -3.91 -4.72 0.63
CA LEU A 254 -4.89 -5.65 1.19
C LEU A 254 -4.47 -6.05 2.60
N ASN A 255 -3.31 -6.66 2.82
CA ASN A 255 -2.94 -7.23 4.12
C ASN A 255 -2.10 -6.27 4.96
N LEU A 256 -2.78 -5.41 5.75
CA LEU A 256 -2.13 -4.48 6.66
C LEU A 256 -2.67 -4.68 8.06
N SER A 257 -2.10 -5.66 8.79
CA SER A 257 -2.64 -6.22 10.03
C SER A 257 -3.01 -5.17 11.08
N LYS A 258 -2.18 -4.12 11.24
CA LYS A 258 -2.42 -3.04 12.20
C LYS A 258 -3.65 -2.20 11.86
N ARG A 259 -3.85 -1.89 10.58
CA ARG A 259 -5.08 -1.21 10.09
C ARG A 259 -6.28 -2.11 10.25
N ASP A 260 -6.16 -3.36 9.81
CA ASP A 260 -7.26 -4.31 9.86
C ASP A 260 -7.73 -4.53 11.31
N ASN A 261 -6.80 -4.63 12.27
CA ASN A 261 -7.11 -4.71 13.69
C ASN A 261 -7.77 -3.44 14.22
N TYR A 262 -7.27 -2.26 13.82
CA TYR A 262 -7.84 -0.98 14.24
C TYR A 262 -9.30 -0.78 13.77
N ILE A 263 -9.61 -1.19 12.54
CA ILE A 263 -10.97 -1.16 11.99
C ILE A 263 -11.86 -2.18 12.71
N GLY A 264 -11.33 -3.37 12.98
CA GLY A 264 -12.05 -4.50 13.60
C GLY A 264 -12.28 -5.68 12.65
N TRP A 265 -11.41 -5.86 11.66
CA TRP A 265 -11.46 -6.93 10.66
C TRP A 265 -10.56 -8.13 11.00
N THR A 266 -10.16 -8.29 12.27
CA THR A 266 -9.31 -9.38 12.75
C THR A 266 -9.97 -10.12 13.89
N LEU A 267 -9.60 -11.39 14.07
CA LEU A 267 -9.98 -12.17 15.24
C LEU A 267 -9.56 -11.49 16.56
N ASP A 268 -8.37 -10.91 16.59
CA ASP A 268 -7.84 -10.23 17.79
C ASP A 268 -8.70 -9.03 18.17
N ALA A 269 -9.16 -8.23 17.20
CA ALA A 269 -10.07 -7.13 17.49
C ALA A 269 -11.42 -7.62 18.06
N ILE A 270 -11.93 -8.77 17.60
CA ILE A 270 -13.14 -9.37 18.19
C ILE A 270 -12.87 -9.84 19.62
N LYS A 271 -11.72 -10.46 19.91
CA LYS A 271 -11.30 -10.82 21.27
C LYS A 271 -11.19 -9.57 22.17
N ASP A 272 -10.60 -8.49 21.67
CA ASP A 272 -10.47 -7.22 22.39
C ASP A 272 -11.85 -6.62 22.72
N MET A 273 -12.78 -6.63 21.76
CA MET A 273 -14.15 -6.13 21.97
C MET A 273 -14.93 -6.91 23.05
N LEU A 274 -14.65 -8.21 23.19
CA LEU A 274 -15.30 -9.12 24.15
C LEU A 274 -14.63 -9.15 25.52
N SER A 275 -13.32 -8.91 25.59
CA SER A 275 -12.54 -8.91 26.83
C SER A 275 -12.71 -7.63 27.66
N GLY A 276 -13.40 -6.61 27.14
CA GLY A 276 -13.76 -5.42 27.90
C GLY A 276 -12.57 -4.52 28.30
N LYS A 277 -11.33 -4.83 27.88
CA LYS A 277 -10.15 -4.01 28.22
C LYS A 277 -10.31 -2.59 27.68
N LYS A 278 -10.69 -1.66 28.55
CA LYS A 278 -10.37 -0.24 28.42
C LYS A 278 -8.86 -0.09 28.62
N ASN A 279 -8.23 0.78 27.82
CA ASN A 279 -6.94 1.34 28.21
C ASN A 279 -7.12 2.06 29.56
N ASN A 280 -6.29 1.65 30.54
CA ASN A 280 -6.17 2.14 31.91
C ASN A 280 -7.09 1.51 32.99
N ASN A 281 -6.46 0.61 33.78
CA ASN A 281 -6.64 0.33 35.22
C ASN A 281 -7.98 0.61 35.91
N GLU A 282 -9.06 -0.08 35.54
CA GLU A 282 -10.21 -0.27 36.44
C GLU A 282 -10.67 -1.73 36.38
N LYS A 283 -10.95 -2.31 37.56
CA LYS A 283 -11.34 -3.71 37.76
C LYS A 283 -12.68 -4.01 37.08
N GLU A 284 -12.85 -5.24 36.59
CA GLU A 284 -14.12 -5.77 36.07
C GLU A 284 -15.24 -5.58 37.11
N VAL A 285 -16.30 -4.86 36.74
CA VAL A 285 -17.53 -4.72 37.55
C VAL A 285 -18.65 -5.49 36.84
N GLU A 286 -19.56 -6.11 37.59
CA GLU A 286 -20.70 -6.94 37.11
C GLU A 286 -21.56 -6.32 35.98
N GLY A 287 -21.51 -4.99 35.78
CA GLY A 287 -22.11 -4.29 34.64
C GLY A 287 -21.49 -4.62 33.27
N ASP A 288 -20.37 -5.35 33.22
CA ASP A 288 -19.73 -5.77 31.96
C ASP A 288 -20.35 -7.03 31.34
N LYS A 289 -20.99 -7.90 32.13
CA LYS A 289 -21.57 -9.14 31.60
C LYS A 289 -22.69 -8.87 30.60
N GLY A 290 -23.65 -8.01 30.95
CA GLY A 290 -24.76 -7.63 30.05
C GLY A 290 -24.28 -6.91 28.78
N LYS A 291 -23.19 -6.13 28.87
CA LYS A 291 -22.57 -5.47 27.69
C LYS A 291 -21.94 -6.49 26.75
N VAL A 292 -21.18 -7.45 27.29
CA VAL A 292 -20.55 -8.52 26.51
C VAL A 292 -21.59 -9.41 25.83
N GLU A 293 -22.68 -9.72 26.54
CA GLU A 293 -23.82 -10.45 25.98
C GLU A 293 -24.48 -9.68 24.82
N LYS A 294 -24.79 -8.40 25.00
CA LYS A 294 -25.35 -7.55 23.92
C LYS A 294 -24.43 -7.46 22.70
N LYS A 295 -23.13 -7.31 22.91
CA LYS A 295 -22.13 -7.32 21.83
C LYS A 295 -22.08 -8.66 21.11
N SER A 296 -22.11 -9.77 21.86
CA SER A 296 -22.06 -11.12 21.29
C SER A 296 -23.23 -11.40 20.36
N LYS A 297 -24.45 -10.99 20.76
CA LYS A 297 -25.66 -11.06 19.91
C LYS A 297 -25.46 -10.30 18.60
N LYS A 298 -25.02 -9.03 18.70
CA LYS A 298 -24.79 -8.17 17.54
C LYS A 298 -23.75 -8.77 16.58
N ILE A 299 -22.63 -9.28 17.10
CA ILE A 299 -21.56 -9.90 16.30
C ILE A 299 -22.06 -11.15 15.57
N LEU A 300 -22.82 -12.03 16.24
CA LEU A 300 -23.35 -13.24 15.60
C LEU A 300 -24.35 -12.91 14.47
N ASN A 301 -25.24 -11.93 14.69
CA ASN A 301 -26.15 -11.45 13.65
C ASN A 301 -25.36 -10.92 12.44
N LEU A 302 -24.35 -10.09 12.68
CA LEU A 302 -23.49 -9.55 11.63
C LEU A 302 -22.76 -10.64 10.85
N PHE A 303 -22.17 -11.64 11.53
CA PHE A 303 -21.48 -12.73 10.86
C PHE A 303 -22.41 -13.55 9.96
N ASN A 304 -23.63 -13.83 10.42
CA ASN A 304 -24.62 -14.51 9.60
C ASN A 304 -25.01 -13.68 8.37
N GLU A 305 -25.26 -12.37 8.54
CA GLU A 305 -25.56 -11.45 7.44
C GLU A 305 -24.42 -11.34 6.43
N PHE A 306 -23.17 -11.27 6.89
CA PHE A 306 -22.01 -11.21 6.00
C PHE A 306 -21.86 -12.48 5.17
N ILE A 307 -22.02 -13.65 5.80
CA ILE A 307 -21.94 -14.93 5.10
C ILE A 307 -23.09 -15.06 4.10
N LYS A 308 -24.32 -14.70 4.50
CA LYS A 308 -25.48 -14.73 3.61
C LYS A 308 -25.26 -13.85 2.37
N LYS A 309 -24.96 -12.56 2.56
CA LYS A 309 -24.70 -11.63 1.45
C LYS A 309 -23.54 -12.10 0.56
N ALA A 310 -22.51 -12.71 1.14
CA ALA A 310 -21.39 -13.23 0.36
C ALA A 310 -21.71 -14.49 -0.44
N ILE A 311 -22.65 -15.32 0.02
CA ILE A 311 -23.18 -16.46 -0.74
C ILE A 311 -24.02 -15.94 -1.91
N ASP A 312 -24.88 -14.95 -1.67
CA ASP A 312 -25.73 -14.32 -2.70
C ASP A 312 -24.89 -13.61 -3.79
N ASP A 313 -23.65 -13.23 -3.47
CA ASP A 313 -22.66 -12.64 -4.41
C ASP A 313 -21.90 -13.70 -5.25
N VAL A 314 -22.25 -14.99 -5.15
CA VAL A 314 -21.61 -16.10 -5.89
C VAL A 314 -22.60 -16.72 -6.88
N TYR A 315 -22.26 -16.71 -8.17
CA TYR A 315 -22.98 -17.44 -9.21
C TYR A 315 -22.93 -18.94 -8.92
N ILE A 316 -24.09 -19.61 -8.88
CA ILE A 316 -24.22 -21.02 -8.50
C ILE A 316 -24.94 -21.87 -9.55
N ASP A 317 -25.57 -21.27 -10.55
CA ASP A 317 -26.48 -21.99 -11.45
C ASP A 317 -25.75 -23.08 -12.25
N ASP A 318 -24.52 -22.82 -12.73
CA ASP A 318 -23.70 -23.84 -13.39
C ASP A 318 -23.38 -25.03 -12.47
N LEU A 319 -23.19 -24.78 -11.17
CA LEU A 319 -22.92 -25.84 -10.19
C LEU A 319 -24.19 -26.66 -9.87
N ILE A 320 -25.37 -26.06 -10.03
CA ILE A 320 -26.65 -26.74 -9.88
C ILE A 320 -26.94 -27.58 -11.13
N GLU A 321 -26.77 -27.01 -12.32
CA GLU A 321 -26.92 -27.70 -13.62
C GLU A 321 -26.00 -28.92 -13.72
N GLU A 322 -24.75 -28.80 -13.25
CA GLU A 322 -23.78 -29.90 -13.21
C GLU A 322 -24.02 -30.90 -12.05
N ASN A 323 -25.11 -30.75 -11.28
CA ASN A 323 -25.45 -31.58 -10.12
C ASN A 323 -24.36 -31.63 -9.02
N ILE A 324 -23.50 -30.61 -8.95
CA ILE A 324 -22.46 -30.50 -7.92
C ILE A 324 -23.13 -30.16 -6.57
N ILE A 325 -24.09 -29.23 -6.58
CA ILE A 325 -24.88 -28.79 -5.43
C ILE A 325 -26.37 -28.73 -5.75
N ARG A 326 -27.22 -28.62 -4.72
CA ARG A 326 -28.65 -28.31 -4.84
C ARG A 326 -28.98 -27.01 -4.10
N GLU A 327 -30.05 -26.33 -4.45
CA GLU A 327 -30.49 -25.09 -3.76
C GLU A 327 -30.61 -25.26 -2.24
N LYS A 328 -31.16 -26.39 -1.79
CA LYS A 328 -31.28 -26.73 -0.36
C LYS A 328 -29.92 -26.83 0.36
N ASP A 329 -28.86 -27.19 -0.37
CA ASP A 329 -27.52 -27.33 0.18
C ASP A 329 -26.89 -25.96 0.48
N VAL A 330 -27.34 -24.90 -0.20
CA VAL A 330 -26.94 -23.51 0.07
C VAL A 330 -27.58 -22.99 1.36
N ILE A 331 -28.86 -23.30 1.55
CA ILE A 331 -29.65 -22.88 2.72
C ILE A 331 -29.17 -23.62 3.98
N LYS A 332 -29.09 -24.96 3.89
CA LYS A 332 -28.71 -25.86 4.99
C LYS A 332 -27.56 -26.79 4.56
N PRO A 333 -26.31 -26.29 4.57
CA PRO A 333 -25.17 -27.05 4.09
C PRO A 333 -24.88 -28.30 4.92
N LYS A 334 -24.52 -29.37 4.21
CA LYS A 334 -24.05 -30.64 4.78
C LYS A 334 -22.55 -30.80 4.59
N GLU A 335 -21.92 -31.59 5.45
CA GLU A 335 -20.48 -31.82 5.43
C GLU A 335 -19.99 -32.44 4.10
N GLU A 336 -20.79 -33.32 3.50
CA GLU A 336 -20.53 -33.93 2.19
C GLU A 336 -20.36 -32.90 1.07
N ILE A 337 -21.20 -31.87 1.06
CA ILE A 337 -21.17 -30.81 0.03
C ILE A 337 -19.93 -29.93 0.18
N VAL A 338 -19.57 -29.57 1.42
CA VAL A 338 -18.34 -28.82 1.70
C VAL A 338 -17.09 -29.60 1.24
N LYS A 339 -17.06 -30.92 1.49
CA LYS A 339 -15.97 -31.80 1.02
C LYS A 339 -15.94 -31.90 -0.50
N ARG A 340 -17.09 -32.05 -1.14
CA ARG A 340 -17.21 -32.11 -2.61
C ARG A 340 -16.66 -30.85 -3.27
N LEU A 341 -17.10 -29.66 -2.85
CA LEU A 341 -16.59 -28.39 -3.38
C LEU A 341 -15.09 -28.22 -3.10
N SER A 342 -14.61 -28.65 -1.93
CA SER A 342 -13.19 -28.59 -1.59
C SER A 342 -12.32 -29.47 -2.51
N ASN A 343 -12.81 -30.65 -2.90
CA ASN A 343 -12.13 -31.53 -3.84
C ASN A 343 -12.15 -30.98 -5.27
N LEU A 344 -13.30 -30.48 -5.73
CA LEU A 344 -13.41 -29.82 -7.03
C LEU A 344 -12.44 -28.64 -7.16
N ASN A 345 -12.30 -27.82 -6.12
CA ASN A 345 -11.32 -26.74 -6.11
C ASN A 345 -9.87 -27.23 -6.21
N LYS A 346 -9.53 -28.43 -5.69
CA LYS A 346 -8.19 -29.02 -5.86
C LYS A 346 -7.95 -29.47 -7.30
N GLU A 347 -8.96 -30.05 -7.94
CA GLU A 347 -8.90 -30.48 -9.35
C GLU A 347 -8.75 -29.28 -10.29
N LEU A 348 -9.61 -28.27 -10.16
CA LEU A 348 -9.55 -27.03 -10.93
C LEU A 348 -8.23 -26.26 -10.75
N ARG A 349 -7.54 -26.46 -9.61
CA ARG A 349 -6.23 -25.83 -9.36
C ARG A 349 -5.10 -26.46 -10.19
N LYS A 350 -5.17 -27.76 -10.51
CA LYS A 350 -4.13 -28.45 -11.29
C LYS A 350 -4.17 -28.04 -12.76
N ASN A 351 -5.34 -27.71 -13.27
CA ASN A 351 -5.57 -27.43 -14.69
C ASN A 351 -5.47 -25.93 -15.04
N GLN A 352 -4.78 -25.12 -14.22
CA GLN A 352 -4.63 -23.68 -14.46
C GLN A 352 -3.23 -23.31 -14.93
N LEU A 353 -3.10 -23.17 -16.25
CA LEU A 353 -1.97 -22.56 -16.93
C LEU A 353 -2.51 -21.54 -17.94
N ASP A 354 -1.70 -20.53 -18.25
CA ASP A 354 -1.90 -19.61 -19.38
C ASP A 354 -3.29 -18.98 -19.48
N ASN A 355 -3.76 -18.40 -18.37
CA ASN A 355 -5.02 -17.65 -18.39
C ASN A 355 -4.95 -16.52 -19.44
N GLU A 356 -6.06 -16.27 -20.13
CA GLU A 356 -6.15 -15.18 -21.12
C GLU A 356 -6.85 -13.94 -20.56
N LYS A 357 -6.63 -12.80 -21.22
CA LYS A 357 -7.32 -11.54 -20.89
C LYS A 357 -8.62 -11.45 -21.69
N THR A 358 -9.75 -11.30 -20.99
CA THR A 358 -11.00 -10.87 -21.64
C THR A 358 -10.83 -9.51 -22.31
N THR A 359 -11.23 -9.40 -23.58
CA THR A 359 -11.33 -8.13 -24.34
C THR A 359 -12.74 -7.97 -24.91
N GLY A 360 -13.22 -6.73 -25.04
CA GLY A 360 -14.57 -6.43 -25.58
C GLY A 360 -15.67 -6.30 -24.51
N ASP A 361 -16.93 -6.38 -24.98
CA ASP A 361 -18.12 -6.39 -24.13
C ASP A 361 -18.14 -7.65 -23.26
N ILE A 362 -18.46 -7.47 -21.98
CA ILE A 362 -18.31 -8.52 -20.98
C ILE A 362 -19.68 -9.12 -20.67
N ASP A 363 -19.88 -10.37 -21.08
CA ASP A 363 -20.92 -11.22 -20.54
C ASP A 363 -20.47 -11.76 -19.18
N TRP A 364 -21.14 -11.31 -18.11
CA TRP A 364 -20.75 -11.66 -16.74
C TRP A 364 -20.99 -13.13 -16.41
N GLU A 365 -22.01 -13.74 -17.00
CA GLU A 365 -22.36 -15.14 -16.79
C GLU A 365 -21.31 -16.05 -17.43
N VAL A 366 -20.96 -15.79 -18.69
CA VAL A 366 -19.89 -16.49 -19.40
C VAL A 366 -18.56 -16.35 -18.64
N GLU A 367 -18.25 -15.14 -18.18
CA GLU A 367 -17.04 -14.90 -17.39
C GLU A 367 -17.03 -15.65 -16.06
N ALA A 368 -18.18 -15.78 -15.39
CA ALA A 368 -18.30 -16.54 -14.16
C ALA A 368 -18.02 -18.04 -14.38
N LYS A 369 -18.34 -18.57 -15.57
CA LYS A 369 -18.12 -19.97 -15.96
C LYS A 369 -16.67 -20.27 -16.39
N THR A 370 -15.83 -19.26 -16.61
CA THR A 370 -14.39 -19.47 -16.93
C THR A 370 -13.66 -20.28 -15.85
N SER A 371 -12.65 -21.06 -16.24
CA SER A 371 -11.86 -21.90 -15.30
C SER A 371 -11.32 -21.10 -14.10
N LEU A 372 -10.87 -19.86 -14.33
CA LEU A 372 -10.38 -18.98 -13.27
C LEU A 372 -11.47 -18.62 -12.25
N PHE A 373 -12.64 -18.20 -12.72
CA PHE A 373 -13.72 -17.74 -11.85
C PHE A 373 -14.52 -18.89 -11.26
N LYS A 374 -14.76 -19.98 -11.99
CA LYS A 374 -15.32 -21.22 -11.44
C LYS A 374 -14.50 -21.72 -10.25
N LYS A 375 -13.16 -21.78 -10.37
CA LYS A 375 -12.29 -22.13 -9.23
C LYS A 375 -12.47 -21.19 -8.04
N LYS A 376 -12.51 -19.88 -8.28
CA LYS A 376 -12.69 -18.87 -7.21
C LYS A 376 -14.05 -18.99 -6.53
N ARG A 377 -15.12 -19.15 -7.31
CA ARG A 377 -16.50 -19.34 -6.82
C ARG A 377 -16.61 -20.61 -5.99
N VAL A 378 -16.14 -21.75 -6.51
CA VAL A 378 -16.13 -23.03 -5.77
C VAL A 378 -15.34 -22.91 -4.47
N ARG A 379 -14.15 -22.29 -4.49
CA ARG A 379 -13.35 -22.05 -3.27
C ARG A 379 -14.09 -21.18 -2.27
N GLU A 380 -14.70 -20.09 -2.72
CA GLU A 380 -15.39 -19.15 -1.85
C GLU A 380 -16.65 -19.76 -1.25
N LEU A 381 -17.48 -20.40 -2.09
CA LEU A 381 -18.69 -21.08 -1.68
C LEU A 381 -18.40 -22.19 -0.66
N ALA A 382 -17.36 -23.01 -0.89
CA ALA A 382 -16.96 -24.05 0.08
C ALA A 382 -16.66 -23.46 1.47
N ARG A 383 -15.92 -22.34 1.52
CA ARG A 383 -15.59 -21.65 2.79
C ARG A 383 -16.83 -21.08 3.46
N LEU A 384 -17.69 -20.41 2.71
CA LEU A 384 -18.91 -19.77 3.22
C LEU A 384 -19.91 -20.81 3.75
N LEU A 385 -20.12 -21.90 3.01
CA LEU A 385 -20.99 -23.00 3.43
C LEU A 385 -20.43 -23.74 4.64
N GLU A 386 -19.11 -23.94 4.74
CA GLU A 386 -18.48 -24.49 5.94
C GLU A 386 -18.75 -23.61 7.17
N ALA A 387 -18.56 -22.29 7.04
CA ALA A 387 -18.82 -21.34 8.11
C ALA A 387 -20.30 -21.34 8.52
N ARG A 388 -21.22 -21.29 7.55
CA ARG A 388 -22.67 -21.35 7.79
C ARG A 388 -23.08 -22.65 8.51
N MET A 389 -22.57 -23.79 8.05
CA MET A 389 -22.83 -25.10 8.67
C MET A 389 -22.38 -25.13 10.14
N LEU A 390 -21.17 -24.63 10.42
CA LEU A 390 -20.61 -24.64 11.77
C LEU A 390 -21.34 -23.69 12.72
N ILE A 391 -21.74 -22.51 12.24
CA ILE A 391 -22.57 -21.57 13.02
C ILE A 391 -23.90 -22.24 13.36
N GLN A 392 -24.60 -22.82 12.39
CA GLN A 392 -25.88 -23.49 12.63
C GLN A 392 -25.74 -24.65 13.64
N ARG A 393 -24.71 -25.48 13.49
CA ARG A 393 -24.44 -26.60 14.40
C ARG A 393 -24.23 -26.13 15.85
N LEU A 394 -23.51 -25.03 16.04
CA LEU A 394 -23.28 -24.47 17.38
C LEU A 394 -24.55 -23.82 17.95
N LEU A 395 -25.32 -23.12 17.13
CA LEU A 395 -26.62 -22.58 17.50
C LEU A 395 -27.56 -23.70 17.99
N ASP A 396 -27.66 -24.79 17.22
CA ASP A 396 -28.45 -25.98 17.57
C ASP A 396 -27.95 -26.62 18.88
N LYS A 397 -26.62 -26.76 19.05
CA LYS A 397 -25.98 -27.31 20.27
C LYS A 397 -26.41 -26.54 21.53
N PHE A 398 -26.55 -25.22 21.45
CA PHE A 398 -26.96 -24.39 22.58
C PHE A 398 -28.48 -24.12 22.62
N SER A 399 -29.28 -24.80 21.78
CA SER A 399 -30.73 -24.58 21.68
C SER A 399 -31.06 -23.09 21.51
N LEU A 400 -30.38 -22.46 20.56
CA LEU A 400 -30.54 -21.06 20.19
C LEU A 400 -30.85 -20.99 18.70
N LYS A 401 -31.93 -20.33 18.32
CA LYS A 401 -32.20 -20.04 16.91
C LYS A 401 -31.72 -18.64 16.53
N LEU A 402 -31.49 -18.43 15.24
CA LEU A 402 -30.91 -17.20 14.72
C LEU A 402 -31.88 -16.00 14.87
N ASP A 403 -33.17 -16.23 14.64
CA ASP A 403 -34.28 -15.30 14.92
C ASP A 403 -34.47 -15.01 16.42
N GLN A 404 -33.98 -15.90 17.29
CA GLN A 404 -34.05 -15.78 18.75
C GLN A 404 -32.77 -15.23 19.38
N LEU A 405 -31.76 -14.84 18.58
CA LEU A 405 -30.49 -14.30 19.08
C LEU A 405 -30.68 -13.09 20.01
N ASN A 406 -31.74 -12.31 19.81
CA ASN A 406 -32.06 -11.16 20.65
C ASN A 406 -32.54 -11.52 22.06
N GLN A 407 -32.99 -12.76 22.29
CA GLN A 407 -33.65 -13.18 23.54
C GLN A 407 -32.65 -13.68 24.60
N ASP A 408 -31.59 -14.41 24.22
CA ASP A 408 -30.67 -15.04 25.19
C ASP A 408 -29.20 -14.69 24.92
N GLY A 409 -28.64 -13.82 25.77
CA GLY A 409 -27.29 -13.28 25.61
C GLY A 409 -26.18 -14.21 26.07
N ASP A 410 -26.44 -15.02 27.09
CA ASP A 410 -25.47 -15.96 27.63
C ASP A 410 -25.21 -17.08 26.62
N LYS A 411 -26.27 -17.60 25.98
CA LYS A 411 -26.12 -18.58 24.88
C LYS A 411 -25.35 -18.00 23.70
N ALA A 412 -25.67 -16.78 23.28
CA ALA A 412 -24.94 -16.10 22.19
C ALA A 412 -23.45 -15.94 22.53
N ARG A 413 -23.12 -15.56 23.77
CA ARG A 413 -21.74 -15.49 24.25
C ARG A 413 -21.04 -16.85 24.20
N LYS A 414 -21.69 -17.93 24.63
CA LYS A 414 -21.15 -19.30 24.59
C LYS A 414 -20.86 -19.76 23.16
N VAL A 415 -21.78 -19.53 22.23
CA VAL A 415 -21.59 -19.81 20.79
C VAL A 415 -20.37 -19.07 20.26
N LEU A 416 -20.27 -17.76 20.52
CA LEU A 416 -19.16 -16.94 20.04
C LEU A 416 -17.81 -17.39 20.63
N LYS A 417 -17.77 -17.78 21.91
CA LYS A 417 -16.56 -18.31 22.55
C LYS A 417 -16.06 -19.61 21.88
N GLU A 418 -16.98 -20.52 21.54
CA GLU A 418 -16.65 -21.73 20.78
C GLU A 418 -16.12 -21.41 19.38
N LEU A 419 -16.73 -20.43 18.69
CA LEU A 419 -16.27 -19.98 17.37
C LEU A 419 -14.86 -19.38 17.39
N ILE A 420 -14.50 -18.64 18.46
CA ILE A 420 -13.15 -18.07 18.64
C ILE A 420 -12.11 -19.19 18.78
N ASN A 421 -12.44 -20.25 19.52
CA ASN A 421 -11.50 -21.34 19.80
C ASN A 421 -11.46 -22.39 18.68
N TYR A 422 -12.47 -22.42 17.80
CA TYR A 422 -12.52 -23.39 16.71
C TYR A 422 -11.46 -23.09 15.64
N LYS A 423 -10.43 -23.94 15.56
CA LYS A 423 -9.35 -23.90 14.55
C LYS A 423 -8.81 -22.47 14.36
N ASP A 424 -8.39 -21.84 15.45
CA ASP A 424 -7.85 -20.47 15.47
C ASP A 424 -8.82 -19.42 14.88
N GLY A 425 -10.11 -19.53 15.22
CA GLY A 425 -11.13 -18.59 14.79
C GLY A 425 -11.46 -18.66 13.30
N LYS A 426 -11.28 -19.82 12.66
CA LYS A 426 -11.49 -20.01 11.21
C LYS A 426 -12.83 -19.43 10.72
N VAL A 427 -13.92 -19.73 11.42
CA VAL A 427 -15.28 -19.29 11.04
C VAL A 427 -15.42 -17.76 11.15
N ILE A 428 -14.87 -17.18 12.22
CA ILE A 428 -14.85 -15.73 12.44
C ILE A 428 -14.07 -15.04 11.32
N ASN A 429 -12.90 -15.57 10.96
CA ASN A 429 -12.09 -15.03 9.87
C ASN A 429 -12.84 -15.09 8.53
N ILE A 430 -13.59 -16.17 8.25
CA ILE A 430 -14.42 -16.25 7.04
C ILE A 430 -15.50 -15.16 7.02
N ALA A 431 -16.22 -14.96 8.13
CA ALA A 431 -17.25 -13.91 8.22
C ALA A 431 -16.66 -12.49 8.12
N LEU A 432 -15.54 -12.23 8.78
CA LEU A 432 -14.84 -10.94 8.71
C LEU A 432 -14.30 -10.66 7.30
N GLU A 433 -13.72 -11.68 6.64
CA GLU A 433 -13.29 -11.58 5.25
C GLU A 433 -14.46 -11.28 4.30
N ALA A 434 -15.63 -11.89 4.53
CA ALA A 434 -16.83 -11.66 3.73
C ALA A 434 -17.25 -10.18 3.76
N ASN A 435 -17.37 -9.56 4.95
CA ASN A 435 -17.65 -8.13 5.05
C ASN A 435 -16.51 -7.28 4.46
N ARG A 436 -15.26 -7.60 4.83
CA ARG A 436 -14.08 -6.84 4.40
C ARG A 436 -13.98 -6.77 2.88
N LYS A 437 -14.26 -7.85 2.14
CA LYS A 437 -14.24 -7.86 0.67
C LYS A 437 -15.22 -6.86 0.06
N GLN A 438 -16.34 -6.58 0.73
CA GLN A 438 -17.30 -5.59 0.28
C GLN A 438 -16.81 -4.15 0.49
N LYS A 439 -16.07 -3.90 1.57
CA LYS A 439 -15.68 -2.55 2.01
C LYS A 439 -14.26 -2.12 1.60
N ILE A 440 -13.28 -3.02 1.68
CA ILE A 440 -11.84 -2.70 1.53
C ILE A 440 -11.49 -2.12 0.17
N GLY A 441 -12.23 -2.55 -0.87
CA GLY A 441 -12.00 -2.10 -2.22
C GLY A 441 -12.55 -0.70 -2.46
N SER A 442 -13.62 -0.26 -1.80
CA SER A 442 -14.41 0.88 -2.28
C SER A 442 -14.69 1.96 -1.24
N ASN A 443 -14.65 1.62 0.05
CA ASN A 443 -14.89 2.57 1.15
C ASN A 443 -13.60 3.05 1.82
N ILE A 444 -12.45 2.56 1.36
CA ILE A 444 -11.13 2.92 1.89
C ILE A 444 -10.16 3.19 0.74
N MET A 445 -9.33 4.22 0.91
CA MET A 445 -8.19 4.51 0.00
C MET A 445 -6.91 4.72 0.79
N GLU A 446 -5.77 4.59 0.12
CA GLU A 446 -4.48 4.97 0.67
C GLU A 446 -3.99 6.30 0.10
N ILE A 447 -3.45 7.16 0.96
CA ILE A 447 -2.65 8.30 0.54
C ILE A 447 -1.29 7.76 0.11
N ILE A 448 -1.12 7.56 -1.20
CA ILE A 448 0.06 6.96 -1.82
C ILE A 448 1.16 7.98 -2.14
N VAL A 449 0.78 9.26 -2.23
CA VAL A 449 1.69 10.40 -2.41
C VAL A 449 1.13 11.54 -1.56
N CYS A 450 1.98 12.18 -0.78
CA CYS A 450 1.62 13.36 0.00
C CYS A 450 2.90 14.10 0.38
N GLY A 451 3.02 15.37 0.03
CA GLY A 451 4.20 16.14 0.38
C GLY A 451 4.17 17.54 -0.20
N ALA A 452 4.90 18.43 0.46
CA ALA A 452 5.15 19.76 -0.07
C ALA A 452 6.28 19.75 -1.09
N ILE A 453 6.22 20.71 -2.00
CA ILE A 453 7.30 21.07 -2.91
C ILE A 453 8.03 22.28 -2.31
N PRO A 454 9.37 22.32 -2.33
CA PRO A 454 10.09 23.50 -1.88
C PRO A 454 9.76 24.74 -2.73
N PRO A 455 9.75 25.94 -2.13
CA PRO A 455 10.19 26.25 -0.76
C PRO A 455 9.13 26.04 0.35
N TYR A 456 7.90 25.61 0.01
CA TYR A 456 6.81 25.49 0.98
C TYR A 456 7.00 24.40 2.05
N ASN A 457 7.91 23.45 1.82
CA ASN A 457 8.35 22.50 2.84
C ASN A 457 8.89 23.19 4.10
N HIS A 458 9.59 24.32 3.95
CA HIS A 458 10.11 25.11 5.08
C HIS A 458 8.98 25.74 5.91
N LEU A 459 7.85 26.03 5.27
CA LEU A 459 6.62 26.61 5.82
C LEU A 459 5.61 25.57 6.32
N LEU A 460 6.03 24.31 6.51
CA LEU A 460 5.15 23.21 6.91
C LEU A 460 4.00 22.95 5.91
N GLY A 461 4.20 23.21 4.62
CA GLY A 461 3.23 22.90 3.56
C GLY A 461 2.86 21.42 3.51
N GLY A 462 3.72 20.51 3.98
CA GLY A 462 3.40 19.07 4.03
C GLY A 462 2.20 18.76 4.93
N LYS A 463 2.02 19.54 6.02
CA LYS A 463 0.85 19.44 6.91
C LYS A 463 -0.41 19.96 6.23
N LEU A 464 -0.31 21.06 5.50
CA LEU A 464 -1.40 21.60 4.69
C LEU A 464 -1.87 20.58 3.63
N VAL A 465 -0.94 20.00 2.88
CA VAL A 465 -1.24 18.98 1.87
C VAL A 465 -1.94 17.77 2.49
N SER A 466 -1.48 17.33 3.67
CA SER A 466 -2.07 16.19 4.38
C SER A 466 -3.50 16.47 4.86
N LEU A 467 -3.74 17.68 5.39
CA LEU A 467 -5.08 18.14 5.77
C LEU A 467 -6.01 18.22 4.57
N LEU A 468 -5.60 18.92 3.51
CA LEU A 468 -6.40 19.10 2.30
C LEU A 468 -6.72 17.76 1.61
N THR A 469 -5.85 16.76 1.75
CA THR A 469 -6.12 15.39 1.26
C THR A 469 -7.25 14.69 2.02
N CYS A 470 -7.64 15.20 3.19
CA CYS A 470 -8.75 14.70 4.00
C CYS A 470 -9.98 15.63 3.97
N SER A 471 -10.01 16.62 3.07
CA SER A 471 -11.08 17.61 2.97
C SER A 471 -12.37 17.04 2.35
N PRO A 472 -13.54 17.67 2.57
CA PRO A 472 -14.80 17.26 1.94
C PRO A 472 -14.72 17.27 0.40
N PHE A 473 -13.92 18.16 -0.20
CA PHE A 473 -13.68 18.17 -1.65
C PHE A 473 -13.16 16.81 -2.14
N ILE A 474 -12.21 16.20 -1.42
CA ILE A 474 -11.63 14.90 -1.80
C ILE A 474 -12.66 13.78 -1.68
N VAL A 475 -13.54 13.84 -0.67
CA VAL A 475 -14.60 12.86 -0.45
C VAL A 475 -15.63 12.93 -1.57
N GLN A 476 -16.09 14.14 -1.91
CA GLN A 476 -17.01 14.37 -3.03
C GLN A 476 -16.40 13.90 -4.35
N ASP A 477 -15.17 14.33 -4.63
CA ASP A 477 -14.45 13.98 -5.85
C ASP A 477 -14.29 12.45 -6.03
N TYR A 478 -14.01 11.73 -4.95
CA TYR A 478 -13.98 10.27 -4.95
C TYR A 478 -15.35 9.67 -5.25
N LYS A 479 -16.39 10.15 -4.55
CA LYS A 479 -17.77 9.67 -4.71
C LYS A 479 -18.26 9.85 -6.14
N GLU A 480 -18.07 11.02 -6.73
CA GLU A 480 -18.43 11.34 -8.12
C GLU A 480 -17.68 10.47 -9.12
N LYS A 481 -16.39 10.23 -8.89
CA LYS A 481 -15.59 9.44 -9.83
C LYS A 481 -15.97 7.96 -9.86
N TYR A 482 -16.45 7.41 -8.74
CA TYR A 482 -16.57 5.96 -8.55
C TYR A 482 -17.98 5.47 -8.22
N SER A 483 -18.99 6.32 -8.09
CA SER A 483 -20.39 5.95 -7.79
C SER A 483 -20.98 4.91 -8.74
N ASN A 484 -20.68 5.02 -10.03
CA ASN A 484 -21.20 4.13 -11.06
C ASN A 484 -20.15 3.11 -11.54
N GLN A 485 -19.08 2.90 -10.77
CA GLN A 485 -18.00 2.01 -11.20
C GLN A 485 -18.36 0.55 -10.96
N VAL A 486 -18.57 -0.18 -12.05
CA VAL A 486 -18.75 -1.64 -12.02
C VAL A 486 -17.51 -2.35 -11.47
N SER A 487 -17.72 -3.18 -10.45
CA SER A 487 -16.67 -4.01 -9.87
C SER A 487 -16.51 -5.27 -10.70
N ARG A 488 -15.54 -5.27 -11.63
CA ARG A 488 -15.29 -6.40 -12.53
C ARG A 488 -15.11 -7.73 -11.81
N ILE A 489 -14.35 -7.77 -10.70
CA ILE A 489 -14.14 -9.03 -9.97
C ILE A 489 -15.42 -9.49 -9.29
N ALA A 490 -16.17 -8.59 -8.66
CA ALA A 490 -17.43 -8.97 -8.02
C ALA A 490 -18.46 -9.43 -9.06
N SER A 491 -18.53 -8.75 -10.20
CA SER A 491 -19.46 -9.08 -11.27
C SER A 491 -19.17 -10.47 -11.85
N LYS A 492 -17.90 -10.80 -12.11
CA LYS A 492 -17.47 -12.15 -12.52
C LYS A 492 -17.64 -13.23 -11.43
N MET A 493 -17.72 -12.85 -10.15
CA MET A 493 -18.05 -13.80 -9.08
C MET A 493 -19.56 -14.06 -9.01
N LYS A 494 -20.39 -13.04 -9.27
CA LYS A 494 -21.84 -13.08 -9.17
C LYS A 494 -22.56 -13.54 -10.45
N GLY A 495 -21.92 -13.39 -11.60
CA GLY A 495 -22.53 -13.69 -12.91
C GLY A 495 -23.37 -12.53 -13.47
N GLU A 496 -23.38 -11.38 -12.81
CA GLU A 496 -24.14 -10.18 -13.22
C GLU A 496 -23.41 -8.90 -12.81
N GLU A 497 -23.89 -7.74 -13.26
CA GLU A 497 -23.27 -6.45 -12.95
C GLU A 497 -23.36 -6.11 -11.45
N VAL A 498 -22.20 -5.85 -10.83
CA VAL A 498 -22.11 -5.45 -9.41
C VAL A 498 -21.46 -4.08 -9.29
N VAL A 499 -22.24 -3.08 -8.88
CA VAL A 499 -21.75 -1.76 -8.45
C VAL A 499 -21.57 -1.76 -6.93
N ARG A 500 -20.41 -1.30 -6.46
CA ARG A 500 -20.08 -1.25 -5.02
C ARG A 500 -20.28 0.17 -4.49
N ASP A 501 -20.60 0.26 -3.20
CA ASP A 501 -20.69 1.52 -2.46
C ASP A 501 -19.39 2.36 -2.62
N SER A 502 -19.52 3.63 -3.00
CA SER A 502 -18.41 4.56 -3.25
C SER A 502 -18.20 5.62 -2.16
N ARG A 503 -18.85 5.49 -1.00
CA ARG A 503 -18.67 6.40 0.14
C ARG A 503 -17.32 6.17 0.81
N LEU A 504 -16.41 7.12 0.66
CA LEU A 504 -15.07 7.03 1.24
C LEU A 504 -15.13 7.27 2.76
N ALA A 505 -14.90 6.25 3.57
CA ALA A 505 -15.00 6.34 5.04
C ALA A 505 -13.65 6.54 5.74
N TYR A 506 -12.57 6.08 5.11
CA TYR A 506 -11.25 6.01 5.74
C TYR A 506 -10.12 6.23 4.74
N LEU A 507 -9.07 6.90 5.21
CA LEU A 507 -7.78 7.00 4.51
C LEU A 507 -6.68 6.31 5.32
N GLY A 508 -5.91 5.45 4.67
CA GLY A 508 -4.68 4.89 5.22
C GLY A 508 -3.44 5.56 4.62
N THR A 509 -2.31 5.51 5.31
CA THR A 509 -1.01 5.79 4.67
C THR A 509 0.12 5.13 5.43
N THR A 510 1.26 4.96 4.77
CA THR A 510 2.50 4.51 5.41
C THR A 510 3.56 5.59 5.27
N SER A 511 4.30 5.87 6.34
CA SER A 511 5.46 6.75 6.26
C SER A 511 6.56 6.16 5.37
N LEU A 512 7.47 7.02 4.89
CA LEU A 512 8.65 6.54 4.17
C LEU A 512 9.63 5.81 5.09
N TYR A 513 9.75 6.27 6.35
CA TYR A 513 10.71 5.79 7.35
C TYR A 513 10.00 5.23 8.60
N GLY A 514 10.64 4.31 9.31
CA GLY A 514 10.13 3.73 10.57
C GLY A 514 10.26 4.61 11.82
N VAL A 515 10.82 5.82 11.67
CA VAL A 515 11.11 6.77 12.76
C VAL A 515 10.49 8.12 12.44
N GLY A 516 9.32 8.42 13.03
CA GLY A 516 8.61 9.70 12.97
C GLY A 516 8.23 10.20 11.57
N SER A 517 6.97 10.57 11.35
CA SER A 517 6.54 11.33 10.17
C SER A 517 6.14 12.74 10.58
N SER A 518 7.02 13.74 10.38
CA SER A 518 6.72 15.14 10.74
C SER A 518 5.45 15.68 10.06
N GLN A 519 5.13 15.12 8.90
CA GLN A 519 3.95 15.41 8.11
C GLN A 519 2.64 15.00 8.82
N TYR A 520 2.58 13.77 9.31
CA TYR A 520 1.36 13.19 9.91
C TYR A 520 1.31 13.34 11.44
N ASN A 521 2.47 13.47 12.08
CA ASN A 521 2.56 13.56 13.54
C ASN A 521 1.85 14.82 14.04
N ARG A 522 1.03 14.65 15.09
CA ARG A 522 0.26 15.70 15.76
C ARG A 522 -0.67 16.46 14.80
N LEU A 523 -1.11 15.82 13.73
CA LEU A 523 -2.09 16.37 12.81
C LEU A 523 -3.48 15.94 13.31
N LYS A 524 -4.06 16.82 14.14
CA LYS A 524 -5.36 16.66 14.78
C LYS A 524 -6.11 18.00 14.66
N MET A 525 -7.18 18.03 13.87
CA MET A 525 -8.02 19.20 13.65
C MET A 525 -9.38 18.98 14.31
N PRO A 526 -9.87 19.90 15.15
CA PRO A 526 -11.23 19.81 15.70
C PRO A 526 -12.26 19.92 14.58
N VAL A 527 -13.31 19.11 14.64
CA VAL A 527 -14.43 19.10 13.69
C VAL A 527 -15.73 18.91 14.46
N GLY A 528 -16.65 19.87 14.38
CA GLY A 528 -17.80 19.94 15.29
C GLY A 528 -17.38 20.07 16.77
N ASP A 529 -18.28 19.74 17.69
CA ASP A 529 -18.06 20.02 19.12
C ASP A 529 -17.17 18.99 19.83
N GLU A 530 -17.28 17.71 19.49
CA GLU A 530 -16.57 16.62 20.20
C GLU A 530 -15.60 15.82 19.32
N ASN A 531 -15.65 16.02 18.01
CA ASN A 531 -14.92 15.17 17.06
C ASN A 531 -13.61 15.81 16.59
N HIS A 532 -12.72 14.94 16.10
CA HIS A 532 -11.44 15.36 15.57
C HIS A 532 -11.10 14.58 14.31
N LEU A 533 -10.65 15.28 13.28
CA LEU A 533 -9.98 14.72 12.13
C LEU A 533 -8.50 14.52 12.49
N GLU A 534 -8.06 13.27 12.64
CA GLU A 534 -6.74 12.94 13.19
C GLU A 534 -6.02 11.84 12.39
N PHE A 535 -4.72 12.05 12.16
CA PHE A 535 -3.81 11.00 11.73
C PHE A 535 -3.35 10.18 12.93
N LYS A 536 -3.97 9.02 13.14
CA LYS A 536 -3.62 8.10 14.22
C LYS A 536 -2.52 7.14 13.79
N GLU A 537 -1.45 7.05 14.58
CA GLU A 537 -0.43 6.01 14.42
C GLU A 537 -0.98 4.66 14.89
N LEU A 538 -1.03 3.68 13.98
CA LEU A 538 -1.61 2.35 14.23
C LEU A 538 -0.55 1.28 14.54
N GLY A 539 0.72 1.61 14.31
CA GLY A 539 1.85 0.71 14.51
C GLY A 539 2.78 0.71 13.30
N LYS A 540 3.54 -0.38 13.14
CA LYS A 540 4.56 -0.50 12.09
C LYS A 540 4.30 -1.70 11.18
N THR A 541 4.71 -1.60 9.91
CA THR A 541 4.69 -2.70 8.95
C THR A 541 5.68 -3.81 9.33
N GLU A 542 5.46 -5.02 8.82
CA GLU A 542 6.34 -6.18 9.04
C GLU A 542 7.50 -6.30 8.00
N GLY A 543 7.54 -5.41 7.00
CA GLY A 543 8.75 -5.12 6.20
C GLY A 543 8.97 -5.95 4.91
N TYR A 544 7.97 -6.68 4.40
CA TYR A 544 8.12 -7.38 3.11
C TYR A 544 8.08 -6.44 1.90
N THR A 545 8.95 -6.64 0.92
CA THR A 545 9.12 -5.71 -0.19
C THR A 545 9.75 -6.37 -1.42
N SER A 546 9.21 -6.04 -2.59
CA SER A 546 9.71 -6.49 -3.91
C SER A 546 10.49 -5.40 -4.64
N VAL A 547 10.73 -4.26 -3.98
CA VAL A 547 11.29 -3.05 -4.60
C VAL A 547 12.75 -3.23 -4.99
N TYR A 548 13.47 -4.06 -4.23
CA TYR A 548 14.92 -4.13 -4.27
C TYR A 548 15.54 -5.19 -5.18
N PHE A 549 14.73 -6.12 -5.70
CA PHE A 549 15.23 -7.05 -6.72
C PHE A 549 15.24 -6.34 -8.06
N ALA A 550 16.32 -6.43 -8.81
CA ALA A 550 16.44 -5.82 -10.12
C ALA A 550 15.53 -6.49 -11.17
N ASP A 551 15.35 -5.83 -12.32
CA ASP A 551 14.47 -6.33 -13.38
C ASP A 551 15.04 -7.59 -14.05
N ASP A 552 16.36 -7.72 -14.15
CA ASP A 552 17.04 -8.94 -14.62
C ASP A 552 16.90 -10.11 -13.64
N THR A 553 17.00 -9.87 -12.33
CA THR A 553 16.71 -10.89 -11.30
C THR A 553 15.29 -11.41 -11.44
N THR A 554 14.33 -10.50 -11.68
CA THR A 554 12.94 -10.87 -11.92
C THR A 554 12.78 -11.66 -13.24
N LYS A 555 13.52 -11.30 -14.30
CA LYS A 555 13.54 -12.02 -15.60
C LYS A 555 13.99 -13.48 -15.41
N TYR A 556 15.12 -13.72 -14.75
CA TYR A 556 15.65 -15.09 -14.57
C TYR A 556 14.80 -15.94 -13.64
N ILE A 557 14.26 -15.36 -12.56
CA ILE A 557 13.28 -16.05 -11.72
C ILE A 557 12.03 -16.45 -12.52
N SER A 558 11.52 -15.55 -13.38
CA SER A 558 10.40 -15.85 -14.27
C SER A 558 10.70 -17.03 -15.18
N LYS A 559 11.86 -17.00 -15.86
CA LYS A 559 12.26 -18.07 -16.78
C LYS A 559 12.39 -19.42 -16.06
N ALA A 560 12.99 -19.46 -14.87
CA ALA A 560 13.09 -20.70 -14.08
C ALA A 560 11.72 -21.26 -13.73
N VAL A 561 10.80 -20.42 -13.26
CA VAL A 561 9.43 -20.85 -12.90
C VAL A 561 8.66 -21.32 -14.13
N GLU A 562 8.80 -20.63 -15.28
CA GLU A 562 8.14 -20.99 -16.53
C GLU A 562 8.58 -22.39 -17.02
N ILE A 563 9.88 -22.71 -16.95
CA ILE A 563 10.41 -24.03 -17.32
C ILE A 563 9.93 -25.11 -16.33
N ILE A 564 9.94 -24.84 -15.02
CA ILE A 564 9.50 -25.80 -13.98
C ILE A 564 8.01 -26.13 -14.08
N ASP A 565 7.17 -25.10 -14.24
CA ASP A 565 5.72 -25.27 -14.26
C ASP A 565 5.19 -25.65 -15.68
N GLY A 566 6.05 -25.66 -16.71
CA GLY A 566 5.68 -25.95 -18.10
C GLY A 566 4.80 -24.88 -18.75
N GLY A 567 4.85 -23.64 -18.24
CA GLY A 567 3.99 -22.53 -18.66
C GLY A 567 3.93 -21.39 -17.66
N ARG A 568 3.16 -20.33 -17.98
CA ARG A 568 3.08 -19.14 -17.11
C ARG A 568 2.02 -19.28 -16.03
N ARG A 569 2.49 -19.55 -14.81
CA ARG A 569 1.62 -19.62 -13.63
C ARG A 569 1.27 -18.28 -13.00
N VAL A 570 2.15 -17.28 -13.12
CA VAL A 570 1.93 -15.93 -12.57
C VAL A 570 1.73 -14.95 -13.70
N ASN A 571 0.47 -14.54 -13.91
CA ASN A 571 0.15 -13.59 -14.96
C ASN A 571 -0.11 -12.18 -14.39
N ASN A 572 -0.05 -11.19 -15.27
CA ASN A 572 -0.46 -9.81 -14.99
C ASN A 572 -1.97 -9.61 -15.22
N ILE A 573 -2.76 -10.68 -15.08
CA ILE A 573 -4.20 -10.68 -15.35
C ILE A 573 -4.95 -10.14 -14.14
N PHE A 574 -5.92 -9.27 -14.43
CA PHE A 574 -6.70 -8.62 -13.40
C PHE A 574 -7.51 -9.64 -12.60
N GLY A 575 -7.33 -9.63 -11.28
CA GLY A 575 -8.04 -10.49 -10.34
C GLY A 575 -7.29 -11.75 -9.91
N GLU A 576 -6.08 -12.06 -10.40
CA GLU A 576 -5.32 -13.23 -9.95
C GLU A 576 -4.67 -13.08 -8.56
N GLY A 577 -4.51 -11.85 -8.08
CA GLY A 577 -3.93 -11.54 -6.77
C GLY A 577 -3.14 -10.23 -6.77
N THR A 578 -2.74 -9.78 -5.58
CA THR A 578 -1.96 -8.53 -5.41
C THR A 578 -0.49 -8.71 -5.79
N SER A 579 0.08 -7.71 -6.47
CA SER A 579 1.50 -7.63 -6.86
C SER A 579 2.04 -8.89 -7.57
N PRO A 580 1.85 -9.00 -8.90
CA PRO A 580 2.40 -10.11 -9.68
C PRO A 580 3.90 -10.35 -9.43
N ARG A 581 4.69 -9.28 -9.34
CA ARG A 581 6.13 -9.36 -9.01
C ARG A 581 6.39 -10.03 -7.67
N MET A 582 5.66 -9.67 -6.61
CA MET A 582 5.84 -10.29 -5.29
C MET A 582 5.40 -11.77 -5.29
N ARG A 583 4.31 -12.11 -6.00
CA ARG A 583 3.89 -13.51 -6.17
C ARG A 583 4.97 -14.31 -6.89
N LEU A 584 5.49 -13.76 -7.99
CA LEU A 584 6.56 -14.37 -8.77
C LEU A 584 7.82 -14.59 -7.92
N LEU A 585 8.26 -13.58 -7.18
CA LEU A 585 9.42 -13.71 -6.29
C LEU A 585 9.19 -14.78 -5.21
N LYS A 586 8.01 -14.83 -4.57
CA LYS A 586 7.72 -15.86 -3.57
C LYS A 586 7.75 -17.27 -4.13
N ILE A 587 7.09 -17.47 -5.27
CA ILE A 587 7.04 -18.77 -5.96
C ILE A 587 8.44 -19.14 -6.44
N GLY A 588 9.13 -18.19 -7.07
CA GLY A 588 10.46 -18.35 -7.63
C GLY A 588 11.52 -18.68 -6.60
N LEU A 589 11.58 -17.96 -5.48
CA LEU A 589 12.52 -18.29 -4.40
C LEU A 589 12.26 -19.70 -3.87
N THR A 590 11.00 -20.08 -3.67
CA THR A 590 10.65 -21.44 -3.23
C THR A 590 11.05 -22.49 -4.27
N ALA A 591 10.85 -22.22 -5.56
CA ALA A 591 11.25 -23.09 -6.66
C ALA A 591 12.78 -23.21 -6.81
N LEU A 592 13.53 -22.21 -6.34
CA LEU A 592 14.99 -22.22 -6.26
C LEU A 592 15.51 -22.84 -4.95
N GLY A 593 14.65 -23.36 -4.05
CA GLY A 593 15.07 -23.84 -2.73
C GLY A 593 15.47 -22.72 -1.74
N ILE A 594 15.29 -21.45 -2.12
CA ILE A 594 15.66 -20.28 -1.32
C ILE A 594 14.52 -19.89 -0.37
N LYS A 595 14.85 -19.62 0.89
CA LYS A 595 13.86 -19.19 1.91
C LYS A 595 13.23 -17.84 1.55
N ASN A 596 11.92 -17.70 1.79
CA ASN A 596 11.21 -16.43 1.58
C ASN A 596 11.62 -15.32 2.58
N ASP A 597 12.42 -15.63 3.60
CA ASP A 597 12.94 -14.67 4.57
C ASP A 597 13.83 -13.58 3.94
N PHE A 598 14.41 -13.86 2.76
CA PHE A 598 15.16 -12.89 1.96
C PHE A 598 14.27 -11.78 1.36
N LEU A 599 12.95 -11.96 1.31
CA LEU A 599 11.99 -10.91 0.93
C LEU A 599 11.60 -10.00 2.12
N LYS A 600 11.93 -10.40 3.35
CA LYS A 600 11.59 -9.67 4.57
C LYS A 600 12.70 -8.69 4.91
N GLN A 601 12.41 -7.40 4.78
CA GLN A 601 13.33 -6.35 5.22
C GLN A 601 12.97 -5.79 6.59
N GLU A 602 13.97 -5.18 7.25
CA GLU A 602 13.78 -4.52 8.54
C GLU A 602 13.32 -3.06 8.44
N ASN A 603 13.19 -2.53 7.22
CA ASN A 603 12.68 -1.18 6.95
C ASN A 603 11.18 -1.08 7.25
N LYS A 604 10.84 -1.11 8.54
CA LYS A 604 9.50 -0.92 9.05
C LYS A 604 9.03 0.49 8.71
N ARG A 605 7.79 0.64 8.28
CA ARG A 605 7.12 1.94 8.07
C ARG A 605 6.04 2.12 9.11
N ILE A 606 5.82 3.36 9.54
CA ILE A 606 4.72 3.69 10.44
C ILE A 606 3.44 3.71 9.63
N ILE A 607 2.41 3.05 10.14
CA ILE A 607 1.08 2.98 9.55
C ILE A 607 0.22 4.05 10.21
N TYR A 608 -0.41 4.90 9.40
CA TYR A 608 -1.36 5.90 9.87
C TYR A 608 -2.77 5.62 9.33
N GLY A 609 -3.76 6.02 10.12
CA GLY A 609 -5.17 5.94 9.80
C GLY A 609 -5.90 7.26 10.05
N ILE A 610 -6.84 7.59 9.17
CA ILE A 610 -7.71 8.76 9.28
C ILE A 610 -9.14 8.31 9.00
N GLU A 611 -10.02 8.53 9.97
CA GLU A 611 -11.47 8.37 9.81
C GLU A 611 -12.03 9.68 9.24
N LEU A 612 -12.89 9.60 8.23
CA LEU A 612 -13.52 10.77 7.59
C LEU A 612 -14.94 11.05 8.11
N ALA A 613 -15.44 10.17 8.97
CA ALA A 613 -16.77 10.18 9.55
C ALA A 613 -16.70 9.72 11.01
N SER A 614 -17.61 10.21 11.85
CA SER A 614 -17.63 9.89 13.29
C SER A 614 -17.92 8.41 13.57
N ASN A 615 -18.62 7.74 12.66
CA ASN A 615 -18.98 6.32 12.73
C ASN A 615 -18.28 5.48 11.64
N ALA A 616 -17.13 5.96 11.11
CA ALA A 616 -16.43 5.33 9.99
C ALA A 616 -16.15 3.84 10.23
N ARG A 617 -15.73 3.46 11.44
CA ARG A 617 -15.41 2.06 11.74
C ARG A 617 -16.65 1.20 11.88
N GLU A 618 -17.73 1.70 12.46
CA GLU A 618 -19.02 1.03 12.57
C GLU A 618 -19.56 0.69 11.16
N PHE A 619 -19.49 1.67 10.26
CA PHE A 619 -19.85 1.48 8.85
C PHE A 619 -18.96 0.45 8.15
N LEU A 620 -17.63 0.51 8.34
CA LEU A 620 -16.68 -0.44 7.76
C LEU A 620 -16.80 -1.85 8.36
N ARG A 621 -17.25 -1.97 9.60
CA ARG A 621 -17.58 -3.25 10.25
C ARG A 621 -18.96 -3.77 9.86
N GLY A 622 -19.74 -3.04 9.07
CA GLY A 622 -21.08 -3.44 8.62
C GLY A 622 -22.15 -3.31 9.71
N GLU A 623 -21.89 -2.56 10.78
CA GLU A 623 -22.84 -2.35 11.88
C GLU A 623 -23.96 -1.36 11.55
N THR A 624 -23.74 -0.54 10.51
CA THR A 624 -24.65 0.47 10.01
C THR A 624 -24.38 0.68 8.52
N ASP A 625 -25.41 1.02 7.76
CA ASP A 625 -25.30 1.45 6.37
C ASP A 625 -25.20 2.97 6.23
N GLU A 626 -25.36 3.72 7.33
CA GLU A 626 -25.21 5.18 7.38
C GLU A 626 -23.77 5.60 7.68
N LEU A 627 -23.32 6.67 7.01
CA LEU A 627 -21.97 7.23 7.20
C LEU A 627 -22.05 8.72 7.52
N ASN A 628 -21.72 9.06 8.76
CA ASN A 628 -21.88 10.39 9.32
C ASN A 628 -20.58 11.20 9.14
N TYR A 629 -20.39 11.76 7.95
CA TYR A 629 -19.24 12.59 7.63
C TYR A 629 -19.09 13.76 8.60
N PHE A 630 -17.84 14.11 8.94
CA PHE A 630 -17.57 15.30 9.76
C PHE A 630 -18.00 16.60 9.09
N TYR A 631 -18.00 16.62 7.75
CA TYR A 631 -18.42 17.74 6.92
C TYR A 631 -19.52 17.28 5.97
N SER A 632 -20.60 18.04 5.88
CA SER A 632 -21.71 17.73 4.96
C SER A 632 -21.25 17.87 3.50
N LEU A 633 -21.51 16.84 2.69
CA LEU A 633 -21.24 16.86 1.26
C LEU A 633 -22.27 17.65 0.45
N ASP A 634 -23.40 18.01 1.06
CA ASP A 634 -24.45 18.83 0.44
C ASP A 634 -24.28 20.33 0.75
N GLY A 635 -23.28 20.68 1.56
CA GLY A 635 -22.97 22.06 1.94
C GLY A 635 -22.01 22.77 0.99
N ASN A 636 -21.56 23.97 1.39
CA ASN A 636 -20.55 24.71 0.63
C ASN A 636 -19.15 24.10 0.84
N ILE A 637 -18.80 23.13 -0.02
CA ILE A 637 -17.53 22.40 0.05
C ILE A 637 -16.31 23.32 -0.08
N LYS A 638 -16.43 24.46 -0.78
CA LYS A 638 -15.33 25.43 -0.87
C LYS A 638 -15.06 26.09 0.48
N GLU A 639 -16.10 26.56 1.17
CA GLU A 639 -15.99 27.15 2.50
C GLU A 639 -15.47 26.13 3.52
N GLN A 640 -16.03 24.92 3.53
CA GLN A 640 -15.57 23.86 4.42
C GLN A 640 -14.10 23.48 4.15
N THR A 641 -13.67 23.46 2.88
CA THR A 641 -12.25 23.21 2.55
C THR A 641 -11.36 24.38 2.99
N GLN A 642 -11.88 25.62 2.97
CA GLN A 642 -11.16 26.79 3.47
C GLN A 642 -10.86 26.70 4.97
N GLU A 643 -11.74 26.08 5.77
CA GLU A 643 -11.48 25.86 7.20
C GLU A 643 -10.18 25.08 7.45
N PHE A 644 -9.86 24.10 6.60
CA PHE A 644 -8.62 23.31 6.71
C PHE A 644 -7.39 24.19 6.47
N ILE A 645 -7.49 25.12 5.52
CA ILE A 645 -6.43 26.09 5.21
C ILE A 645 -6.24 27.05 6.39
N GLU A 646 -7.33 27.58 6.93
CA GLU A 646 -7.27 28.52 8.05
C GLU A 646 -6.78 27.86 9.34
N PHE A 647 -7.16 26.61 9.59
CA PHE A 647 -6.61 25.82 10.68
C PHE A 647 -5.10 25.64 10.51
N TRP A 648 -4.62 25.26 9.31
CA TRP A 648 -3.17 25.16 9.07
C TRP A 648 -2.46 26.51 9.30
N ARG A 649 -3.08 27.60 8.84
CA ARG A 649 -2.52 28.95 8.94
C ARG A 649 -2.30 29.35 10.40
N LYS A 650 -3.34 29.25 11.22
CA LYS A 650 -3.32 29.56 12.66
C LYS A 650 -2.43 28.59 13.43
N ARG A 651 -2.56 27.29 13.18
CA ARG A 651 -1.93 26.25 14.00
C ARG A 651 -0.43 26.12 13.73
N TRP A 652 -0.01 26.31 12.49
CA TRP A 652 1.35 26.01 12.05
C TRP A 652 2.03 27.15 11.30
N PHE A 653 1.44 27.75 10.26
CA PHE A 653 2.14 28.76 9.45
C PHE A 653 2.59 29.96 10.29
N LEU A 654 1.67 30.60 11.02
CA LEU A 654 1.97 31.76 11.88
C LEU A 654 2.98 31.41 12.97
N LYS A 655 2.90 30.21 13.56
CA LYS A 655 3.90 29.77 14.55
C LYS A 655 5.25 29.45 13.91
N ARG A 656 5.26 28.95 12.67
CA ARG A 656 6.46 28.50 11.97
C ARG A 656 7.38 29.66 11.64
N ILE A 657 6.83 30.80 11.24
CA ILE A 657 7.63 31.96 10.85
C ILE A 657 8.47 32.53 12.00
N TYR A 658 8.09 32.29 13.26
CA TYR A 658 8.87 32.70 14.44
C TYR A 658 9.73 31.59 15.05
N THR A 659 9.36 30.31 14.88
CA THR A 659 10.07 29.19 15.54
C THR A 659 11.37 28.75 14.86
N VAL A 660 11.63 29.21 13.64
CA VAL A 660 12.88 28.96 12.91
C VAL A 660 13.29 30.23 12.16
N ASN A 661 14.57 30.34 11.81
CA ASN A 661 14.99 31.36 10.86
C ASN A 661 14.50 31.00 9.45
N ILE A 662 13.23 31.33 9.17
CA ILE A 662 12.56 31.01 7.92
C ILE A 662 13.09 31.85 6.76
N ILE A 663 13.54 33.07 7.05
CA ILE A 663 14.07 33.99 6.04
C ILE A 663 15.36 33.42 5.46
N ASP A 664 16.33 33.03 6.30
CA ASP A 664 17.58 32.38 5.82
C ASP A 664 17.30 31.12 5.01
N ARG A 665 16.32 30.31 5.44
CA ARG A 665 15.94 29.08 4.72
C ARG A 665 15.33 29.35 3.36
N LEU A 666 14.60 30.44 3.21
CA LEU A 666 14.05 30.88 1.94
C LEU A 666 15.15 31.49 1.07
N GLU A 667 15.98 32.37 1.63
CA GLU A 667 17.07 33.04 0.90
C GLU A 667 18.11 32.03 0.38
N SER A 668 18.42 30.97 1.15
CA SER A 668 19.29 29.86 0.75
C SER A 668 18.68 28.86 -0.23
N PHE A 669 17.37 28.92 -0.49
CA PHE A 669 16.73 28.04 -1.45
C PHE A 669 17.12 28.42 -2.88
N ASP A 670 17.46 27.43 -3.69
CA ASP A 670 17.70 27.57 -5.12
C ASP A 670 16.76 26.65 -5.90
N LYS A 671 15.95 27.26 -6.78
CA LYS A 671 15.00 26.54 -7.64
C LYS A 671 15.71 25.64 -8.65
N ASP A 672 16.92 25.99 -9.06
CA ASP A 672 17.66 25.23 -10.06
C ASP A 672 18.13 23.89 -9.51
N LEU A 673 18.36 23.78 -8.20
CA LEU A 673 18.66 22.50 -7.53
C LEU A 673 17.49 21.50 -7.54
N LEU A 674 16.25 21.97 -7.79
CA LEU A 674 15.08 21.09 -7.91
C LEU A 674 14.91 20.47 -9.30
N LEU A 675 15.68 20.91 -10.29
CA LEU A 675 15.60 20.36 -11.64
C LEU A 675 15.96 18.88 -11.61
N VAL A 676 15.11 18.07 -12.24
CA VAL A 676 15.25 16.62 -12.21
C VAL A 676 16.41 16.20 -13.13
N SER A 677 16.70 16.98 -14.18
CA SER A 677 17.88 16.83 -15.04
C SER A 677 19.20 16.78 -14.27
N ASN A 678 19.35 17.55 -13.19
CA ASN A 678 20.54 17.52 -12.33
C ASN A 678 20.81 16.13 -11.72
N SER A 679 19.77 15.31 -11.53
CA SER A 679 19.93 13.93 -11.03
C SER A 679 20.32 12.93 -12.13
N ILE A 680 20.31 13.34 -13.40
CA ILE A 680 20.70 12.53 -14.56
C ILE A 680 22.16 12.80 -14.93
N GLU A 681 22.63 14.05 -14.77
CA GLU A 681 23.95 14.51 -15.23
C GLU A 681 25.08 14.32 -14.20
N ASN A 682 24.76 14.16 -12.91
CA ASN A 682 25.74 14.12 -11.80
C ASN A 682 26.22 12.70 -11.38
N GLU A 683 26.05 11.67 -12.23
CA GLU A 683 26.58 10.30 -12.05
C GLU A 683 27.18 9.80 -13.36
#